data_AF-A0A6P5H0M7-F1
#
_entry.id   AF-A0A6P5H0M7-F1
#
_cell.length_a   1.000
_cell.length_b   1.000
_cell.length_c   1.000
_cell.angle_alpha   90.00
_cell.angle_beta   90.00
_cell.angle_gamma   90.00
#
_symmetry.space_group_name_H-M   'P 1'
#
loop_
_entity.id
_entity.type
_entity.pdbx_description
1 polymer ?
#
loop_
_entity_poly.entity_id
_entity_poly.type
_entity_poly.pdbx_seq_one_letter_code
_entity_poly.pdbx_strand_id
1 'polypeptide(L)'
;MEEGDNSTAANVARAIAAALDWSSPPDARKAAVAYLESVKNGDVRVLANTSLLLVRKDWSSEIRLHGFKMLQHLVRFRWDEFSISERREFANYTINLVVEVVGSHEEWALKSQMAALVAEVVRREGIALWHELLPSIVSLSNKGPTEAELVAMILRWLPEDITVHNEDLEGDRRRILLRGLTESLTEILPLLYSLLEKHFVAALTEHSRQQVDLAKQHAATVTAALNAVNAYAEWAPVPDLAKYGLIHGCGSLLPYNEFRLHACEFFKFISQRKRPVDATGSEFDSAMNMIFQILMNVSRDFLNGSMSNSGSIDENEYEFAESICESMVALGSSNMQCILVDRGMTSQFLQQMLEYYQHYKIALHFQSLLFWLALLREPSSKGKSIAQVSGDNLSVGNLGFGGGPIDKDKKWVSLFITDEVCAAILDVSFRRMLKKNVTSGTATSLEPLELWSDELEGKSDFSQYRSRLLELLKLTASQKPLVAAARVSQRIDTIIKNANHQSMSHQDLAVMESTQLGLEAVVGSIFDGSDESLSSNPEIKFQLHTIFAGLLQQLLCLKWTEPASAVLLGRYLDALGPYLKHYPDSVTGVVNKLFELLTSLPCTIQDPSSNNARHARLQICSSFIRISRAADKSLLPHMKAIADTMGYLQAEGRLLRGEHNLLGEAFLVMASSAGIQQQQEVLAWQLEPLSKVWTPLEWQNTYLSEPFGLTYLFSDVQFMWSIFHAVTFFEKALKRSGSKKSNINLQGSVGPTTNPTYLHPISSHLSWMLPPLLRLLRSIHALWSEPIAQVLPGELKAAKGMSPVEQTSLLGESSLKLPKGNLAAATGDGPSMEMSREGDSKENDIRNWLKGIRDSGYNVIGLSTTIGDTFFRCIEGSSVALALVENVQSMEFRHIRQLIHLVLVPLVKNCPVDLWEAYIINLLHPLLLHCHQALSCSWSSLLNEARAKVPDNIGNLLGSELKVEVMEEKLLRDLTREVCSLLSALASPNLNSGLPSLEQIGPTNRVEASHLKNVESYVSNSLIGFLMLHKGTALPALRISLEVFTWTDGEAVTKIIPFCGAIILLAISSNNQEVREFVAKDLFFAIIQGLALESNAIISADLLGLCREIYVYLSERDPAPRQVLMSLPNITKDDLLGFEDALSKTSSPKEQKQHLRSLLILATGNKLKALAAQKVTNVITNVTARSRTSAPISGPTVEEDGAIGLAAIT
;
A
#
# COMPACT_ATOMS: atom_id res chain seq x y z
N MET A 1 -27.30 -55.04 22.08
CA MET A 1 -26.28 -54.07 21.61
C MET A 1 -26.53 -52.67 22.18
N GLU A 2 -27.76 -52.28 22.55
CA GLU A 2 -28.08 -50.94 23.08
C GLU A 2 -27.47 -50.58 24.46
N GLU A 3 -27.17 -51.53 25.35
CA GLU A 3 -26.57 -51.22 26.67
C GLU A 3 -25.08 -50.80 26.60
N GLY A 4 -24.35 -51.26 25.59
CA GLY A 4 -22.93 -50.93 25.41
C GLY A 4 -22.72 -49.49 24.96
N ASP A 5 -23.55 -49.01 24.02
CA ASP A 5 -23.42 -47.70 23.37
C ASP A 5 -23.82 -46.53 24.29
N ASN A 6 -24.70 -46.76 25.27
CA ASN A 6 -25.04 -45.75 26.28
C ASN A 6 -23.90 -45.52 27.30
N SER A 7 -23.09 -46.56 27.57
CA SER A 7 -21.98 -46.48 28.52
C SER A 7 -20.82 -45.61 27.99
N THR A 8 -20.54 -45.71 26.69
CA THR A 8 -19.53 -44.90 25.99
C THR A 8 -19.94 -43.44 25.89
N ALA A 9 -21.20 -43.15 25.54
CA ALA A 9 -21.73 -41.79 25.52
C ALA A 9 -21.60 -41.09 26.89
N ALA A 10 -21.94 -41.77 27.98
CA ALA A 10 -21.79 -41.22 29.33
C ALA A 10 -20.31 -40.95 29.73
N ASN A 11 -19.37 -41.77 29.26
CA ASN A 11 -17.94 -41.55 29.47
C ASN A 11 -17.44 -40.33 28.68
N VAL A 12 -17.88 -40.18 27.43
CA VAL A 12 -17.54 -39.02 26.59
C VAL A 12 -18.13 -37.73 27.16
N ALA A 13 -19.37 -37.75 27.62
CA ALA A 13 -20.01 -36.62 28.31
C ALA A 13 -19.21 -36.16 29.54
N ARG A 14 -18.75 -37.10 30.38
CA ARG A 14 -17.89 -36.79 31.54
C ARG A 14 -16.55 -36.19 31.14
N ALA A 15 -15.93 -36.69 30.06
CA ALA A 15 -14.69 -36.12 29.55
C ALA A 15 -14.89 -34.70 29.00
N ILE A 16 -15.99 -34.42 28.31
CA ILE A 16 -16.34 -33.07 27.85
C ILE A 16 -16.49 -32.12 29.04
N ALA A 17 -17.26 -32.52 30.06
CA ALA A 17 -17.47 -31.71 31.26
C ALA A 17 -16.13 -31.41 31.97
N ALA A 18 -15.27 -32.42 32.15
CA ALA A 18 -13.97 -32.23 32.78
C ALA A 18 -13.02 -31.36 31.96
N ALA A 19 -13.10 -31.39 30.62
CA ALA A 19 -12.26 -30.56 29.75
C ALA A 19 -12.68 -29.08 29.75
N LEU A 20 -13.98 -28.80 29.86
CA LEU A 20 -14.55 -27.44 29.84
C LEU A 20 -14.59 -26.77 31.22
N ASP A 21 -14.55 -27.54 32.30
CA ASP A 21 -14.57 -27.03 33.66
C ASP A 21 -13.21 -26.39 34.05
N TRP A 22 -13.25 -25.09 34.38
CA TRP A 22 -12.07 -24.33 34.80
C TRP A 22 -11.55 -24.76 36.18
N SER A 23 -12.39 -25.39 37.01
CA SER A 23 -12.02 -25.89 38.34
C SER A 23 -11.31 -27.26 38.30
N SER A 24 -11.33 -27.93 37.14
CA SER A 24 -10.65 -29.21 36.94
C SER A 24 -9.13 -29.06 36.83
N PRO A 25 -8.33 -29.92 37.49
CA PRO A 25 -6.88 -29.80 37.50
C PRO A 25 -6.28 -29.99 36.09
N PRO A 26 -5.11 -29.38 35.78
CA PRO A 26 -4.48 -29.45 34.45
C PRO A 26 -4.29 -30.87 33.92
N ASP A 27 -3.92 -31.81 34.80
CA ASP A 27 -3.72 -33.21 34.43
C ASP A 27 -5.03 -33.92 34.05
N ALA A 28 -6.12 -33.63 34.77
CA ALA A 28 -7.45 -34.17 34.45
C ALA A 28 -7.97 -33.59 33.12
N ARG A 29 -7.78 -32.29 32.86
CA ARG A 29 -8.11 -31.67 31.58
C ARG A 29 -7.31 -32.28 30.43
N LYS A 30 -6.00 -32.50 30.63
CA LYS A 30 -5.13 -33.15 29.63
C LYS A 30 -5.57 -34.60 29.35
N ALA A 31 -5.91 -35.36 30.39
CA ALA A 31 -6.42 -36.72 30.25
C ALA A 31 -7.78 -36.76 29.53
N ALA A 32 -8.68 -35.84 29.86
CA ALA A 32 -9.99 -35.70 29.21
C ALA A 32 -9.85 -35.36 27.72
N VAL A 33 -9.01 -34.38 27.36
CA VAL A 33 -8.74 -34.03 25.95
C VAL A 33 -8.10 -35.20 25.21
N ALA A 34 -7.13 -35.90 25.81
CA ALA A 34 -6.51 -37.08 25.20
C ALA A 34 -7.53 -38.20 24.95
N TYR A 35 -8.46 -38.42 25.88
CA TYR A 35 -9.55 -39.37 25.70
C TYR A 35 -10.49 -38.95 24.55
N LEU A 36 -10.90 -37.69 24.47
CA LEU A 36 -11.74 -37.18 23.38
C LEU A 36 -11.06 -37.32 22.01
N GLU A 37 -9.76 -37.04 21.91
CA GLU A 37 -8.98 -37.27 20.69
C GLU A 37 -8.87 -38.76 20.35
N SER A 38 -8.77 -39.65 21.35
CA SER A 38 -8.80 -41.10 21.09
C SER A 38 -10.13 -41.58 20.51
N VAL A 39 -11.25 -40.99 20.94
CA VAL A 39 -12.59 -41.29 20.42
C VAL A 39 -12.76 -40.74 19.00
N LYS A 40 -12.27 -39.52 18.72
CA LYS A 40 -12.28 -38.95 17.35
C LYS A 40 -11.47 -39.78 16.35
N ASN A 41 -10.33 -40.33 16.79
CA ASN A 41 -9.45 -41.16 15.95
C ASN A 41 -9.84 -42.65 15.92
N GLY A 42 -10.86 -43.05 16.70
CA GLY A 42 -11.33 -44.43 16.81
C GLY A 42 -12.23 -44.88 15.64
N ASP A 43 -13.09 -45.87 15.89
CA ASP A 43 -14.06 -46.35 14.91
C ASP A 43 -15.11 -45.26 14.59
N VAL A 44 -15.30 -44.98 13.30
CA VAL A 44 -16.24 -43.98 12.79
C VAL A 44 -17.69 -44.27 13.20
N ARG A 45 -18.09 -45.55 13.25
CA ARG A 45 -19.46 -45.93 13.63
C ARG A 45 -19.73 -45.66 15.10
N VAL A 46 -18.74 -45.93 15.96
CA VAL A 46 -18.81 -45.63 17.39
C VAL A 46 -18.83 -44.12 17.60
N LEU A 47 -17.99 -43.37 16.89
CA LEU A 47 -17.97 -41.91 16.93
C LEU A 47 -19.31 -41.31 16.49
N ALA A 48 -19.89 -41.79 15.37
CA ALA A 48 -21.19 -41.34 14.89
C ALA A 48 -22.29 -41.62 15.90
N ASN A 49 -22.46 -42.88 16.32
CA ASN A 49 -23.51 -43.27 17.27
C ASN A 49 -23.40 -42.52 18.60
N THR A 50 -22.18 -42.41 19.14
CA THR A 50 -21.93 -41.67 20.38
C THR A 50 -22.28 -40.20 20.23
N SER A 51 -21.88 -39.56 19.12
CA SER A 51 -22.14 -38.14 18.90
C SER A 51 -23.62 -37.86 18.64
N LEU A 52 -24.33 -38.75 17.93
CA LEU A 52 -25.78 -38.65 17.72
C LEU A 52 -26.57 -38.79 19.04
N LEU A 53 -26.09 -39.61 19.98
CA LEU A 53 -26.68 -39.73 21.32
C LEU A 53 -26.43 -38.46 22.16
N LEU A 54 -25.25 -37.86 22.07
CA LEU A 54 -24.88 -36.66 22.84
C LEU A 54 -25.62 -35.39 22.41
N VAL A 55 -26.14 -35.35 21.18
CA VAL A 55 -26.86 -34.18 20.65
C VAL A 55 -28.33 -34.12 21.10
N ARG A 56 -28.89 -35.25 21.58
CA ARG A 56 -30.26 -35.32 22.12
C ARG A 56 -30.46 -34.39 23.31
N LYS A 57 -31.72 -34.01 23.55
CA LYS A 57 -32.14 -33.06 24.61
C LYS A 57 -31.87 -33.54 26.04
N ASP A 58 -31.45 -34.79 26.22
CA ASP A 58 -31.18 -35.40 27.52
C ASP A 58 -29.88 -34.89 28.18
N TRP A 59 -29.03 -34.18 27.43
CA TRP A 59 -27.73 -33.66 27.87
C TRP A 59 -27.72 -32.12 27.97
N SER A 60 -26.74 -31.56 28.70
CA SER A 60 -26.56 -30.10 28.81
C SER A 60 -26.19 -29.44 27.47
N SER A 61 -26.40 -28.13 27.32
CA SER A 61 -26.13 -27.41 26.07
C SER A 61 -24.65 -27.45 25.68
N GLU A 62 -23.71 -27.44 26.63
CA GLU A 62 -22.26 -27.52 26.37
C GLU A 62 -21.85 -28.89 25.80
N ILE A 63 -22.43 -29.97 26.36
CA ILE A 63 -22.18 -31.34 25.90
C ILE A 63 -22.78 -31.54 24.51
N ARG A 64 -24.01 -31.06 24.29
CA ARG A 64 -24.67 -31.11 22.98
C ARG A 64 -23.90 -30.34 21.92
N LEU A 65 -23.37 -29.16 22.28
CA LEU A 65 -22.52 -28.34 21.39
C LEU A 65 -21.25 -29.08 20.99
N HIS A 66 -20.59 -29.75 21.94
CA HIS A 66 -19.41 -30.56 21.63
C HIS A 66 -19.77 -31.80 20.78
N GLY A 67 -20.92 -32.43 21.04
CA GLY A 67 -21.46 -33.51 20.22
C GLY A 67 -21.66 -33.09 18.76
N PHE A 68 -22.23 -31.91 18.52
CA PHE A 68 -22.34 -31.35 17.17
C PHE A 68 -20.97 -31.15 16.51
N LYS A 69 -19.97 -30.63 17.23
CA LYS A 69 -18.60 -30.47 16.70
C LYS A 69 -17.96 -31.81 16.34
N MET A 70 -18.27 -32.87 17.09
CA MET A 70 -17.80 -34.22 16.78
C MET A 70 -18.46 -34.77 15.51
N LEU A 71 -19.77 -34.54 15.31
CA LEU A 71 -20.46 -34.87 14.06
C LEU A 71 -19.89 -34.11 12.87
N GLN A 72 -19.66 -32.80 13.01
CA GLN A 72 -19.05 -31.97 11.97
C GLN A 72 -17.63 -32.44 11.64
N HIS A 73 -16.80 -32.76 12.64
CA HIS A 73 -15.48 -33.34 12.40
C HIS A 73 -15.55 -34.63 11.57
N LEU A 74 -16.51 -35.50 11.90
CA LEU A 74 -16.74 -36.75 11.18
C LEU A 74 -17.18 -36.50 9.72
N VAL A 75 -18.11 -35.57 9.48
CA VAL A 75 -18.54 -35.19 8.12
C VAL A 75 -17.43 -34.47 7.34
N ARG A 76 -16.62 -33.67 8.02
CA ARG A 76 -15.59 -32.87 7.35
C ARG A 76 -14.35 -33.68 7.01
N PHE A 77 -13.92 -34.61 7.85
CA PHE A 77 -12.61 -35.27 7.68
C PHE A 77 -12.70 -36.77 7.42
N ARG A 78 -13.78 -37.44 7.84
CA ARG A 78 -13.89 -38.91 7.81
C ARG A 78 -15.12 -39.41 7.06
N TRP A 79 -15.75 -38.56 6.25
CA TRP A 79 -16.94 -38.92 5.48
C TRP A 79 -16.71 -40.08 4.51
N ASP A 80 -15.50 -40.16 3.95
CA ASP A 80 -15.19 -41.17 2.94
C ASP A 80 -15.07 -42.60 3.50
N GLU A 81 -14.93 -42.74 4.81
CA GLU A 81 -14.87 -44.04 5.50
C GLU A 81 -16.26 -44.72 5.62
N PHE A 82 -17.35 -43.98 5.41
CA PHE A 82 -18.69 -44.54 5.34
C PHE A 82 -18.98 -45.17 3.98
N SER A 83 -19.74 -46.26 3.99
CA SER A 83 -20.40 -46.78 2.79
C SER A 83 -21.50 -45.83 2.30
N ILE A 84 -21.84 -45.90 1.02
CA ILE A 84 -22.88 -45.04 0.40
C ILE A 84 -24.23 -45.20 1.11
N SER A 85 -24.56 -46.41 1.58
CA SER A 85 -25.77 -46.66 2.38
C SER A 85 -25.71 -45.97 3.75
N GLU A 86 -24.59 -46.06 4.47
CA GLU A 86 -24.41 -45.42 5.77
C GLU A 86 -24.44 -43.88 5.65
N ARG A 87 -23.88 -43.31 4.58
CA ARG A 87 -23.96 -41.86 4.31
C ARG A 87 -25.40 -41.39 4.12
N ARG A 88 -26.20 -42.15 3.35
CA ARG A 88 -27.62 -41.86 3.15
C ARG A 88 -28.43 -42.00 4.44
N GLU A 89 -28.15 -43.02 5.25
CA GLU A 89 -28.76 -43.19 6.57
C GLU A 89 -28.41 -42.02 7.51
N PHE A 90 -27.14 -41.60 7.54
CA PHE A 90 -26.69 -40.45 8.32
C PHE A 90 -27.37 -39.14 7.86
N ALA A 91 -27.50 -38.92 6.55
CA ALA A 91 -28.22 -37.78 6.00
C ALA A 91 -29.69 -37.77 6.47
N ASN A 92 -30.40 -38.89 6.29
CA ASN A 92 -31.78 -39.08 6.77
C ASN A 92 -31.92 -38.82 8.27
N TYR A 93 -30.99 -39.32 9.07
CA TYR A 93 -30.99 -39.08 10.52
C TYR A 93 -30.77 -37.60 10.84
N THR A 94 -29.85 -36.93 10.15
CA THR A 94 -29.58 -35.49 10.33
C THR A 94 -30.83 -34.66 10.07
N ILE A 95 -31.64 -35.00 9.05
CA ILE A 95 -32.90 -34.29 8.76
C ILE A 95 -33.94 -34.52 9.85
N ASN A 96 -34.07 -35.75 10.37
CA ASN A 96 -34.98 -36.03 11.48
C ASN A 96 -34.55 -35.27 12.76
N LEU A 97 -33.24 -35.16 12.98
CA LEU A 97 -32.66 -34.42 14.09
C LEU A 97 -32.99 -32.91 14.02
N VAL A 98 -33.15 -32.33 12.81
CA VAL A 98 -33.60 -30.93 12.65
C VAL A 98 -34.90 -30.73 13.42
N VAL A 99 -35.86 -31.65 13.27
CA VAL A 99 -37.18 -31.58 13.93
C VAL A 99 -37.06 -31.77 15.44
N GLU A 100 -36.19 -32.66 15.89
CA GLU A 100 -35.96 -32.90 17.33
C GLU A 100 -35.30 -31.70 18.03
N VAL A 101 -34.46 -30.95 17.33
CA VAL A 101 -33.76 -29.75 17.83
C VAL A 101 -34.67 -28.52 17.85
N VAL A 102 -35.82 -28.53 17.17
CA VAL A 102 -36.79 -27.43 17.29
C VAL A 102 -37.45 -27.46 18.67
N GLY A 103 -37.12 -26.48 19.51
CA GLY A 103 -37.78 -26.22 20.78
C GLY A 103 -37.91 -24.71 20.98
N SER A 104 -39.01 -24.26 21.59
CA SER A 104 -39.34 -22.83 21.76
C SER A 104 -38.31 -22.01 22.56
N HIS A 105 -37.38 -22.68 23.25
CA HIS A 105 -36.34 -22.07 24.09
C HIS A 105 -34.93 -22.64 23.85
N GLU A 106 -34.67 -23.23 22.68
CA GLU A 106 -33.31 -23.72 22.37
C GLU A 106 -32.32 -22.59 22.11
N GLU A 107 -31.10 -22.75 22.60
CA GLU A 107 -30.02 -21.78 22.44
C GLU A 107 -29.66 -21.58 20.96
N TRP A 108 -29.42 -20.32 20.57
CA TRP A 108 -29.01 -19.98 19.20
C TRP A 108 -27.79 -20.77 18.71
N ALA A 109 -26.82 -21.04 19.61
CA ALA A 109 -25.61 -21.79 19.28
C ALA A 109 -25.92 -23.20 18.77
N LEU A 110 -26.87 -23.91 19.40
CA LEU A 110 -27.26 -25.26 19.00
C LEU A 110 -28.02 -25.26 17.66
N LYS A 111 -28.93 -24.31 17.45
CA LYS A 111 -29.61 -24.11 16.16
C LYS A 111 -28.59 -23.86 15.04
N SER A 112 -27.59 -23.03 15.30
CA SER A 112 -26.53 -22.74 14.34
C SER A 112 -25.66 -23.96 14.05
N GLN A 113 -25.29 -24.76 15.05
CA GLN A 113 -24.51 -25.98 14.81
C GLN A 113 -25.31 -27.03 14.02
N MET A 114 -26.62 -27.15 14.29
CA MET A 114 -27.50 -28.01 13.52
C MET A 114 -27.57 -27.57 12.05
N ALA A 115 -27.75 -26.27 11.81
CA ALA A 115 -27.76 -25.71 10.46
C ALA A 115 -26.43 -25.91 9.71
N ALA A 116 -25.30 -25.71 10.39
CA ALA A 116 -23.97 -25.97 9.85
C ALA A 116 -23.76 -27.46 9.51
N LEU A 117 -24.21 -28.38 10.37
CA LEU A 117 -24.13 -29.82 10.10
C LEU A 117 -24.92 -30.22 8.85
N VAL A 118 -26.13 -29.69 8.67
CA VAL A 118 -26.94 -29.93 7.45
C VAL A 118 -26.19 -29.42 6.20
N ALA A 119 -25.60 -28.22 6.27
CA ALA A 119 -24.83 -27.67 5.16
C ALA A 119 -23.60 -28.53 4.82
N GLU A 120 -22.86 -29.01 5.83
CA GLU A 120 -21.69 -29.88 5.64
C GLU A 120 -22.08 -31.23 5.01
N VAL A 121 -23.20 -31.84 5.43
CA VAL A 121 -23.71 -33.10 4.85
C VAL A 121 -24.09 -32.89 3.39
N VAL A 122 -24.80 -31.80 3.06
CA VAL A 122 -25.17 -31.47 1.67
C VAL A 122 -23.93 -31.22 0.81
N ARG A 123 -22.92 -30.53 1.35
CA ARG A 123 -21.64 -30.32 0.68
C ARG A 123 -20.92 -31.64 0.35
N ARG A 124 -21.01 -32.64 1.23
CA ARG A 124 -20.33 -33.94 1.10
C ARG A 124 -21.09 -34.99 0.29
N GLU A 125 -22.42 -35.02 0.31
CA GLU A 125 -23.21 -35.91 -0.55
C GLU A 125 -23.49 -35.31 -1.93
N GLY A 126 -23.64 -33.99 -2.00
CA GLY A 126 -23.90 -33.26 -3.24
C GLY A 126 -25.37 -32.84 -3.41
N ILE A 127 -25.64 -32.23 -4.57
CA ILE A 127 -26.88 -31.48 -4.84
C ILE A 127 -28.10 -32.41 -4.95
N ALA A 128 -27.91 -33.68 -5.32
CA ALA A 128 -29.01 -34.65 -5.40
C ALA A 128 -29.74 -34.78 -4.05
N LEU A 129 -28.97 -34.81 -2.95
CA LEU A 129 -29.55 -34.78 -1.60
C LEU A 129 -30.28 -33.46 -1.37
N TRP A 130 -29.67 -32.31 -1.68
CA TRP A 130 -30.32 -31.00 -1.51
C TRP A 130 -31.70 -30.92 -2.18
N HIS A 131 -31.83 -31.38 -3.42
CA HIS A 131 -33.11 -31.40 -4.13
C HIS A 131 -34.15 -32.32 -3.48
N GLU A 132 -33.72 -33.42 -2.85
CA GLU A 132 -34.60 -34.30 -2.07
C GLU A 132 -35.07 -33.63 -0.75
N LEU A 133 -34.20 -32.82 -0.13
CA LEU A 133 -34.47 -32.18 1.16
C LEU A 133 -35.26 -30.89 1.06
N LEU A 134 -35.11 -30.14 -0.04
CA LEU A 134 -35.72 -28.83 -0.21
C LEU A 134 -37.24 -28.80 0.08
N PRO A 135 -38.07 -29.74 -0.43
CA PRO A 135 -39.50 -29.76 -0.13
C PRO A 135 -39.81 -29.95 1.36
N SER A 136 -39.03 -30.78 2.06
CA SER A 136 -39.18 -31.04 3.49
C SER A 136 -38.80 -29.82 4.33
N ILE A 137 -37.74 -29.11 3.93
CA ILE A 137 -37.29 -27.85 4.56
C ILE A 137 -38.33 -26.74 4.35
N VAL A 138 -38.90 -26.62 3.15
CA VAL A 138 -39.98 -25.68 2.85
C VAL A 138 -41.22 -25.98 3.70
N SER A 139 -41.60 -27.25 3.83
CA SER A 139 -42.74 -27.68 4.67
C SER A 139 -42.50 -27.35 6.16
N LEU A 140 -41.28 -27.56 6.66
CA LEU A 140 -40.89 -27.25 8.03
C LEU A 140 -41.06 -25.76 8.36
N SER A 141 -40.67 -24.88 7.43
CA SER A 141 -40.76 -23.43 7.59
C SER A 141 -42.18 -22.91 7.84
N ASN A 142 -43.21 -23.69 7.48
CA ASN A 142 -44.61 -23.28 7.63
C ASN A 142 -45.23 -23.64 8.99
N LYS A 143 -44.53 -24.39 9.86
CA LYS A 143 -45.09 -24.88 11.13
C LYS A 143 -45.10 -23.84 12.25
N GLY A 144 -44.10 -22.97 12.32
CA GLY A 144 -43.94 -22.01 13.41
C GLY A 144 -42.71 -21.10 13.25
N PRO A 145 -42.55 -20.07 14.11
CA PRO A 145 -41.43 -19.12 14.01
C PRO A 145 -40.07 -19.76 14.28
N THR A 146 -39.98 -20.70 15.22
CA THR A 146 -38.72 -21.36 15.58
C THR A 146 -38.25 -22.31 14.47
N GLU A 147 -39.18 -23.02 13.83
CA GLU A 147 -38.91 -23.84 12.65
C GLU A 147 -38.44 -22.98 11.47
N ALA A 148 -39.13 -21.87 11.22
CA ALA A 148 -38.77 -20.92 10.18
C ALA A 148 -37.39 -20.28 10.41
N GLU A 149 -37.05 -19.94 11.67
CA GLU A 149 -35.74 -19.43 12.05
C GLU A 149 -34.64 -20.45 11.71
N LEU A 150 -34.82 -21.72 12.09
CA LEU A 150 -33.85 -22.78 11.80
C LEU A 150 -33.69 -23.03 10.29
N VAL A 151 -34.79 -23.00 9.54
CA VAL A 151 -34.77 -23.10 8.07
C VAL A 151 -33.98 -21.95 7.46
N ALA A 152 -34.19 -20.71 7.91
CA ALA A 152 -33.41 -19.57 7.46
C ALA A 152 -31.92 -19.73 7.80
N MET A 153 -31.58 -20.23 8.98
CA MET A 153 -30.19 -20.53 9.35
C MET A 153 -29.55 -21.60 8.45
N ILE A 154 -30.28 -22.67 8.08
CA ILE A 154 -29.81 -23.68 7.12
C ILE A 154 -29.56 -23.04 5.76
N LEU A 155 -30.49 -22.22 5.28
CA LEU A 155 -30.38 -21.53 4.00
C LEU A 155 -29.23 -20.52 3.98
N ARG A 156 -28.84 -19.97 5.12
CA ARG A 156 -27.65 -19.12 5.28
C ARG A 156 -26.34 -19.92 5.24
N TRP A 157 -26.26 -20.98 6.04
CA TRP A 157 -25.04 -21.80 6.15
C TRP A 157 -24.68 -22.53 4.87
N LEU A 158 -25.67 -22.95 4.08
CA LEU A 158 -25.45 -23.70 2.85
C LEU A 158 -24.55 -22.97 1.82
N PRO A 159 -24.86 -21.73 1.39
CA PRO A 159 -23.98 -20.96 0.52
C PRO A 159 -22.71 -20.50 1.23
N GLU A 160 -22.76 -20.11 2.51
CA GLU A 160 -21.57 -19.68 3.27
C GLU A 160 -20.51 -20.80 3.35
N ASP A 161 -20.93 -22.04 3.55
CA ASP A 161 -20.00 -23.16 3.66
C ASP A 161 -19.27 -23.44 2.32
N ILE A 162 -19.92 -23.16 1.19
CA ILE A 162 -19.36 -23.33 -0.16
C ILE A 162 -18.54 -22.10 -0.62
N THR A 163 -18.95 -20.90 -0.20
CA THR A 163 -18.36 -19.63 -0.69
C THR A 163 -17.31 -19.07 0.26
N VAL A 164 -17.58 -19.10 1.57
CA VAL A 164 -16.75 -18.53 2.65
C VAL A 164 -15.87 -19.60 3.30
N HIS A 165 -16.41 -20.77 3.68
CA HIS A 165 -15.68 -21.82 4.40
C HIS A 165 -15.16 -22.94 3.48
N ASN A 166 -14.57 -22.55 2.34
CA ASN A 166 -14.17 -23.46 1.26
C ASN A 166 -12.74 -24.02 1.35
N GLU A 167 -12.06 -23.89 2.50
CA GLU A 167 -10.63 -24.19 2.65
C GLU A 167 -10.23 -25.63 2.24
N ASP A 168 -11.16 -26.57 2.39
CA ASP A 168 -10.99 -27.99 2.08
C ASP A 168 -11.77 -28.46 0.82
N LEU A 169 -12.35 -27.54 0.03
CA LEU A 169 -13.17 -27.87 -1.14
C LEU A 169 -12.42 -27.63 -2.47
N GLU A 170 -12.38 -28.66 -3.33
CA GLU A 170 -11.81 -28.55 -4.68
C GLU A 170 -12.64 -27.64 -5.61
N GLY A 171 -11.97 -26.96 -6.55
CA GLY A 171 -12.59 -25.97 -7.44
C GLY A 171 -13.69 -26.53 -8.35
N ASP A 172 -13.55 -27.76 -8.85
CA ASP A 172 -14.55 -28.39 -9.72
C ASP A 172 -15.82 -28.76 -8.95
N ARG A 173 -15.64 -29.32 -7.76
CA ARG A 173 -16.74 -29.64 -6.85
C ARG A 173 -17.47 -28.37 -6.40
N ARG A 174 -16.75 -27.27 -6.14
CA ARG A 174 -17.34 -25.95 -5.87
C ARG A 174 -18.26 -25.49 -6.99
N ARG A 175 -17.79 -25.57 -8.23
CA ARG A 175 -18.56 -25.14 -9.41
C ARG A 175 -19.83 -25.96 -9.58
N ILE A 176 -19.74 -27.28 -9.36
CA ILE A 176 -20.91 -28.17 -9.40
C ILE A 176 -21.91 -27.75 -8.31
N LEU A 177 -21.49 -27.64 -7.05
CA LEU A 177 -22.35 -27.25 -5.92
C LEU A 177 -23.03 -25.89 -6.16
N LEU A 178 -22.28 -24.87 -6.57
CA LEU A 178 -22.84 -23.54 -6.87
C LEU A 178 -23.83 -23.58 -8.03
N ARG A 179 -23.56 -24.38 -9.07
CA ARG A 179 -24.51 -24.56 -10.18
C ARG A 179 -25.82 -25.18 -9.71
N GLY A 180 -25.76 -26.22 -8.87
CA GLY A 180 -26.96 -26.85 -8.30
C GLY A 180 -27.76 -25.92 -7.38
N LEU A 181 -27.09 -25.09 -6.59
CA LEU A 181 -27.75 -24.04 -5.81
C LEU A 181 -28.38 -22.98 -6.69
N THR A 182 -27.72 -22.61 -7.80
CA THR A 182 -28.25 -21.66 -8.78
C THR A 182 -29.55 -22.17 -9.40
N GLU A 183 -29.61 -23.47 -9.73
CA GLU A 183 -30.83 -24.12 -10.25
C GLU A 183 -31.99 -24.07 -9.22
N SER A 184 -31.67 -24.10 -7.93
CA SER A 184 -32.65 -24.03 -6.83
C SER A 184 -33.10 -22.60 -6.45
N LEU A 185 -32.50 -21.54 -7.02
CA LEU A 185 -32.82 -20.14 -6.65
C LEU A 185 -34.28 -19.78 -6.91
N THR A 186 -34.90 -20.40 -7.90
CA THR A 186 -36.32 -20.17 -8.25
C THR A 186 -37.29 -20.57 -7.14
N GLU A 187 -36.88 -21.46 -6.24
CA GLU A 187 -37.65 -21.90 -5.07
C GLU A 187 -37.18 -21.20 -3.78
N ILE A 188 -35.86 -21.00 -3.62
CA ILE A 188 -35.26 -20.44 -2.40
C ILE A 188 -35.57 -18.94 -2.25
N LEU A 189 -35.43 -18.14 -3.32
CA LEU A 189 -35.59 -16.68 -3.22
C LEU A 189 -37.04 -16.28 -2.87
N PRO A 190 -38.10 -16.87 -3.47
CA PRO A 190 -39.48 -16.63 -3.04
C PRO A 190 -39.74 -17.07 -1.60
N LEU A 191 -39.17 -18.20 -1.17
CA LEU A 191 -39.31 -18.67 0.21
C LEU A 191 -38.73 -17.65 1.19
N LEU A 192 -37.52 -17.15 0.95
CA LEU A 192 -36.89 -16.14 1.80
C LEU A 192 -37.72 -14.85 1.86
N TYR A 193 -38.28 -14.40 0.73
CA TYR A 193 -39.19 -13.26 0.72
C TYR A 193 -40.46 -13.52 1.55
N SER A 194 -41.08 -14.69 1.38
CA SER A 194 -42.28 -15.08 2.15
C SER A 194 -42.00 -15.15 3.65
N LEU A 195 -40.81 -15.62 4.07
CA LEU A 195 -40.42 -15.65 5.47
C LEU A 195 -40.25 -14.24 6.05
N LEU A 196 -39.61 -13.34 5.30
CA LEU A 196 -39.50 -11.93 5.69
C LEU A 196 -40.87 -11.30 5.85
N GLU A 197 -41.73 -11.37 4.84
CA GLU A 197 -43.05 -10.72 4.85
C GLU A 197 -43.97 -11.28 5.95
N LYS A 198 -44.15 -12.61 5.99
CA LYS A 198 -45.08 -13.27 6.92
C LYS A 198 -44.70 -13.04 8.38
N HIS A 199 -43.42 -13.20 8.71
CA HIS A 199 -42.96 -13.08 10.09
C HIS A 199 -42.79 -11.62 10.53
N PHE A 200 -42.48 -10.70 9.60
CA PHE A 200 -42.49 -9.27 9.91
C PHE A 200 -43.90 -8.78 10.26
N VAL A 201 -44.91 -9.11 9.44
CA VAL A 201 -46.30 -8.76 9.73
C VAL A 201 -46.76 -9.42 11.04
N ALA A 202 -46.42 -10.70 11.26
CA ALA A 202 -46.75 -11.40 12.50
C ALA A 202 -46.11 -10.74 13.73
N ALA A 203 -44.83 -10.35 13.66
CA ALA A 203 -44.14 -9.66 14.75
C ALA A 203 -44.85 -8.36 15.15
N LEU A 204 -45.24 -7.54 14.17
CA LEU A 204 -46.00 -6.31 14.42
C LEU A 204 -47.37 -6.59 15.05
N THR A 205 -48.10 -7.57 14.52
CA THR A 205 -49.43 -7.91 15.06
C THR A 205 -49.36 -8.45 16.50
N GLU A 206 -48.38 -9.29 16.82
CA GLU A 206 -48.26 -9.87 18.15
C GLU A 206 -47.68 -8.89 19.16
N HIS A 207 -46.81 -7.97 18.71
CA HIS A 207 -46.40 -6.82 19.51
C HIS A 207 -47.61 -5.94 19.90
N SER A 208 -48.49 -5.64 18.93
CA SER A 208 -49.72 -4.87 19.21
C SER A 208 -50.67 -5.59 20.17
N ARG A 209 -50.61 -6.92 20.25
CA ARG A 209 -51.36 -7.78 21.18
C ARG A 209 -50.67 -7.97 22.54
N GLN A 210 -49.54 -7.29 22.79
CA GLN A 210 -48.72 -7.40 24.00
C GLN A 210 -48.13 -8.81 24.25
N GLN A 211 -48.04 -9.66 23.22
CA GLN A 211 -47.38 -10.96 23.30
C GLN A 211 -45.89 -10.83 22.96
N VAL A 212 -45.13 -10.27 23.91
CA VAL A 212 -43.72 -9.89 23.73
C VAL A 212 -42.84 -11.08 23.31
N ASP A 213 -43.01 -12.25 23.93
CA ASP A 213 -42.15 -13.41 23.65
C ASP A 213 -42.38 -13.99 22.25
N LEU A 214 -43.64 -14.04 21.80
CA LEU A 214 -43.97 -14.49 20.45
C LEU A 214 -43.52 -13.48 19.39
N ALA A 215 -43.64 -12.18 19.69
CA ALA A 215 -43.11 -11.12 18.85
C ALA A 215 -41.58 -11.22 18.70
N LYS A 216 -40.84 -11.48 19.80
CA LYS A 216 -39.38 -11.72 19.77
C LYS A 216 -39.01 -12.93 18.90
N GLN A 217 -39.77 -14.02 18.98
CA GLN A 217 -39.53 -15.19 18.15
C GLN A 217 -39.70 -14.86 16.67
N HIS A 218 -40.76 -14.13 16.30
CA HIS A 218 -40.95 -13.66 14.92
C HIS A 218 -39.87 -12.69 14.46
N ALA A 219 -39.41 -11.76 15.30
CA ALA A 219 -38.32 -10.85 15.00
C ALA A 219 -36.97 -11.58 14.80
N ALA A 220 -36.71 -12.62 15.60
CA ALA A 220 -35.55 -13.50 15.43
C ALA A 220 -35.60 -14.24 14.08
N THR A 221 -36.79 -14.73 13.68
CA THR A 221 -37.00 -15.33 12.35
C THR A 221 -36.72 -14.34 11.22
N VAL A 222 -37.19 -13.08 11.32
CA VAL A 222 -36.92 -12.02 10.33
C VAL A 222 -35.42 -11.74 10.22
N THR A 223 -34.72 -11.64 11.36
CA THR A 223 -33.27 -11.43 11.39
C THR A 223 -32.51 -12.61 10.77
N ALA A 224 -32.90 -13.85 11.07
CA ALA A 224 -32.31 -15.03 10.46
C ALA A 224 -32.55 -15.08 8.95
N ALA A 225 -33.75 -14.71 8.50
CA ALA A 225 -34.08 -14.63 7.07
C ALA A 225 -33.29 -13.53 6.35
N LEU A 226 -33.08 -12.36 6.95
CA LEU A 226 -32.22 -11.31 6.40
C LEU A 226 -30.78 -11.79 6.26
N ASN A 227 -30.23 -12.45 7.28
CA ASN A 227 -28.88 -13.00 7.22
C ASN A 227 -28.75 -14.07 6.13
N ALA A 228 -29.78 -14.89 5.93
CA ALA A 228 -29.83 -15.82 4.82
C ALA A 228 -29.82 -15.08 3.47
N VAL A 229 -30.66 -14.05 3.30
CA VAL A 229 -30.69 -13.23 2.08
C VAL A 229 -29.33 -12.58 1.80
N ASN A 230 -28.62 -12.10 2.83
CA ASN A 230 -27.27 -11.55 2.70
C ASN A 230 -26.27 -12.59 2.13
N ALA A 231 -26.35 -13.85 2.55
CA ALA A 231 -25.50 -14.93 2.03
C ALA A 231 -25.76 -15.27 0.54
N TYR A 232 -26.96 -14.99 0.01
CA TYR A 232 -27.25 -15.12 -1.42
C TYR A 232 -26.93 -13.85 -2.22
N ALA A 233 -27.05 -12.66 -1.60
CA ALA A 233 -26.86 -11.37 -2.26
C ALA A 233 -25.47 -11.19 -2.89
N GLU A 234 -24.44 -11.81 -2.32
CA GLU A 234 -23.07 -11.71 -2.80
C GLU A 234 -22.86 -12.31 -4.20
N TRP A 235 -23.52 -13.43 -4.51
CA TRP A 235 -23.24 -14.21 -5.73
C TRP A 235 -24.44 -14.41 -6.64
N ALA A 236 -25.68 -14.36 -6.13
CA ALA A 236 -26.89 -14.56 -6.93
C ALA A 236 -27.04 -13.51 -8.05
N PRO A 237 -27.74 -13.83 -9.15
CA PRO A 237 -28.06 -12.85 -10.18
C PRO A 237 -28.96 -11.74 -9.64
N VAL A 238 -28.53 -10.48 -9.77
CA VAL A 238 -29.29 -9.30 -9.31
C VAL A 238 -30.71 -9.22 -9.92
N PRO A 239 -30.94 -9.55 -11.21
CA PRO A 239 -32.29 -9.58 -11.78
C PRO A 239 -33.23 -10.55 -11.05
N ASP A 240 -32.74 -11.71 -10.61
CA ASP A 240 -33.56 -12.70 -9.88
C ASP A 240 -33.97 -12.16 -8.51
N LEU A 241 -33.05 -11.49 -7.79
CA LEU A 241 -33.35 -10.84 -6.51
C LEU A 241 -34.44 -9.76 -6.66
N ALA A 242 -34.44 -9.04 -7.78
CA ALA A 242 -35.48 -8.06 -8.09
C ALA A 242 -36.82 -8.73 -8.43
N LYS A 243 -36.78 -9.74 -9.31
CA LYS A 243 -37.96 -10.48 -9.78
C LYS A 243 -38.75 -11.11 -8.64
N TYR A 244 -38.08 -11.62 -7.62
CA TYR A 244 -38.70 -12.25 -6.46
C TYR A 244 -38.96 -11.29 -5.29
N GLY A 245 -38.80 -9.97 -5.48
CA GLY A 245 -39.22 -8.95 -4.52
C GLY A 245 -38.28 -8.72 -3.32
N LEU A 246 -37.14 -9.40 -3.24
CA LEU A 246 -36.21 -9.29 -2.09
C LEU A 246 -35.65 -7.87 -1.91
N ILE A 247 -35.35 -7.18 -3.01
CA ILE A 247 -34.87 -5.79 -2.95
C ILE A 247 -35.91 -4.87 -2.29
N HIS A 248 -37.19 -5.03 -2.63
CA HIS A 248 -38.27 -4.26 -2.02
C HIS A 248 -38.51 -4.68 -0.56
N GLY A 249 -38.43 -5.99 -0.27
CA GLY A 249 -38.54 -6.53 1.08
C GLY A 249 -37.49 -5.96 2.03
N CYS A 250 -36.21 -6.01 1.65
CA CYS A 250 -35.11 -5.42 2.43
C CYS A 250 -35.25 -3.88 2.53
N GLY A 251 -35.68 -3.21 1.45
CA GLY A 251 -35.90 -1.76 1.46
C GLY A 251 -36.99 -1.31 2.43
N SER A 252 -38.06 -2.10 2.56
CA SER A 252 -39.18 -1.82 3.48
C SER A 252 -38.79 -1.97 4.96
N LEU A 253 -37.70 -2.68 5.26
CA LEU A 253 -37.19 -2.93 6.61
C LEU A 253 -36.19 -1.86 7.09
N LEU A 254 -35.66 -1.03 6.19
CA LEU A 254 -34.70 0.05 6.53
C LEU A 254 -35.23 1.09 7.54
N PRO A 255 -36.53 1.44 7.58
CA PRO A 255 -37.06 2.38 8.58
C PRO A 255 -37.08 1.84 10.01
N TYR A 256 -36.93 0.52 10.22
CA TYR A 256 -37.11 -0.12 11.53
C TYR A 256 -35.76 -0.40 12.21
N ASN A 257 -35.57 0.15 13.41
CA ASN A 257 -34.28 0.12 14.13
C ASN A 257 -33.72 -1.29 14.38
N GLU A 258 -34.59 -2.28 14.60
CA GLU A 258 -34.19 -3.66 14.87
C GLU A 258 -33.57 -4.36 13.64
N PHE A 259 -34.07 -4.04 12.44
CA PHE A 259 -33.70 -4.75 11.21
C PHE A 259 -32.78 -3.95 10.28
N ARG A 260 -32.72 -2.62 10.47
CA ARG A 260 -32.05 -1.69 9.53
C ARG A 260 -30.59 -2.01 9.24
N LEU A 261 -29.80 -2.45 10.23
CA LEU A 261 -28.38 -2.76 10.02
C LEU A 261 -28.19 -4.01 9.16
N HIS A 262 -28.94 -5.09 9.44
CA HIS A 262 -28.92 -6.32 8.64
C HIS A 262 -29.43 -6.08 7.21
N ALA A 263 -30.45 -5.21 7.05
CA ALA A 263 -30.93 -4.79 5.74
C ALA A 263 -29.93 -3.91 4.99
N CYS A 264 -29.14 -3.07 5.68
CA CYS A 264 -28.06 -2.28 5.06
C CYS A 264 -26.96 -3.17 4.47
N GLU A 265 -26.60 -4.28 5.13
CA GLU A 265 -25.59 -5.21 4.61
C GLU A 265 -25.97 -5.75 3.23
N PHE A 266 -27.24 -6.09 3.01
CA PHE A 266 -27.77 -6.48 1.70
C PHE A 266 -27.43 -5.45 0.62
N PHE A 267 -27.71 -4.17 0.89
CA PHE A 267 -27.46 -3.08 -0.04
C PHE A 267 -25.97 -2.81 -0.24
N LYS A 268 -25.13 -3.00 0.79
CA LYS A 268 -23.66 -2.96 0.64
C LYS A 268 -23.19 -4.03 -0.34
N PHE A 269 -23.64 -5.29 -0.22
CA PHE A 269 -23.22 -6.34 -1.14
C PHE A 269 -23.66 -6.08 -2.58
N ILE A 270 -24.91 -5.68 -2.80
CA ILE A 270 -25.42 -5.49 -4.17
C ILE A 270 -24.85 -4.22 -4.81
N SER A 271 -24.63 -3.16 -4.04
CA SER A 271 -24.07 -1.90 -4.56
C SER A 271 -22.72 -2.05 -5.25
N GLN A 272 -21.90 -3.01 -4.81
CA GLN A 272 -20.57 -3.29 -5.33
C GLN A 272 -20.59 -4.21 -6.57
N ARG A 273 -21.76 -4.75 -6.97
CA ARG A 273 -21.88 -5.66 -8.11
C ARG A 273 -21.65 -4.91 -9.41
N LYS A 274 -20.78 -5.46 -10.25
CA LYS A 274 -20.49 -4.91 -11.58
C LYS A 274 -21.49 -5.43 -12.61
N ARG A 275 -21.78 -4.58 -13.59
CA ARG A 275 -22.62 -4.95 -14.75
C ARG A 275 -22.05 -6.18 -15.48
N PRO A 276 -22.87 -7.22 -15.73
CA PRO A 276 -22.49 -8.35 -16.59
C PRO A 276 -22.22 -7.90 -18.04
N VAL A 277 -21.32 -8.60 -18.74
CA VAL A 277 -20.95 -8.29 -20.14
C VAL A 277 -22.03 -8.73 -21.14
N ASP A 278 -22.99 -9.56 -20.70
CA ASP A 278 -24.02 -10.19 -21.53
C ASP A 278 -25.34 -9.39 -21.64
N ALA A 279 -26.22 -9.82 -22.56
CA ALA A 279 -27.47 -9.15 -22.95
C ALA A 279 -28.52 -8.93 -21.83
N THR A 280 -28.31 -9.46 -20.62
CA THR A 280 -29.14 -9.25 -19.41
C THR A 280 -28.98 -7.85 -18.80
N GLY A 281 -28.16 -6.99 -19.41
CA GLY A 281 -27.90 -5.64 -18.93
C GLY A 281 -29.14 -4.78 -18.66
N SER A 282 -30.25 -4.93 -19.42
CA SER A 282 -31.44 -4.08 -19.22
C SER A 282 -32.22 -4.40 -17.94
N GLU A 283 -32.39 -5.69 -17.61
CA GLU A 283 -33.02 -6.13 -16.36
C GLU A 283 -32.13 -5.79 -15.16
N PHE A 284 -30.81 -5.91 -15.32
CA PHE A 284 -29.84 -5.47 -14.32
C PHE A 284 -29.94 -3.96 -14.06
N ASP A 285 -29.97 -3.14 -15.13
CA ASP A 285 -30.07 -1.69 -15.01
C ASP A 285 -31.39 -1.29 -14.31
N SER A 286 -32.50 -1.98 -14.60
CA SER A 286 -33.79 -1.78 -13.90
C SER A 286 -33.73 -2.13 -12.41
N ALA A 287 -33.10 -3.26 -12.06
CA ALA A 287 -32.95 -3.67 -10.67
C ALA A 287 -32.08 -2.68 -9.88
N MET A 288 -30.97 -2.23 -10.48
CA MET A 288 -30.09 -1.23 -9.86
C MET A 288 -30.79 0.12 -9.70
N ASN A 289 -31.63 0.53 -10.65
CA ASN A 289 -32.44 1.75 -10.52
C ASN A 289 -33.41 1.70 -9.34
N MET A 290 -34.02 0.54 -9.08
CA MET A 290 -34.86 0.34 -7.90
C MET A 290 -34.07 0.48 -6.60
N ILE A 291 -32.86 -0.10 -6.54
CA ILE A 291 -31.96 0.04 -5.38
C ILE A 291 -31.57 1.51 -5.17
N PHE A 292 -31.23 2.22 -6.25
CA PHE A 292 -30.92 3.64 -6.20
C PHE A 292 -32.06 4.44 -5.59
N GLN A 293 -33.31 4.23 -6.03
CA GLN A 293 -34.47 4.95 -5.49
C GLN A 293 -34.68 4.69 -4.00
N ILE A 294 -34.56 3.43 -3.55
CA ILE A 294 -34.69 3.07 -2.14
C ILE A 294 -33.64 3.80 -1.29
N LEU A 295 -32.35 3.70 -1.67
CA LEU A 295 -31.27 4.32 -0.92
C LEU A 295 -31.34 5.86 -0.95
N MET A 296 -31.71 6.45 -2.08
CA MET A 296 -31.92 7.90 -2.22
C MET A 296 -33.02 8.43 -1.30
N ASN A 297 -34.12 7.67 -1.14
CA ASN A 297 -35.22 8.07 -0.25
C ASN A 297 -34.78 7.98 1.22
N VAL A 298 -34.17 6.86 1.63
CA VAL A 298 -33.66 6.68 3.01
C VAL A 298 -32.58 7.70 3.36
N SER A 299 -31.67 7.97 2.42
CA SER A 299 -30.67 9.02 2.55
C SER A 299 -31.31 10.40 2.73
N ARG A 300 -32.33 10.73 1.92
CA ARG A 300 -33.08 11.99 2.05
C ARG A 300 -33.70 12.15 3.42
N ASP A 301 -34.34 11.09 3.92
CA ASP A 301 -35.02 11.10 5.21
C ASP A 301 -34.02 11.33 6.36
N PHE A 302 -32.86 10.66 6.30
CA PHE A 302 -31.77 10.87 7.26
C PHE A 302 -31.19 12.29 7.19
N LEU A 303 -30.86 12.79 5.99
CA LEU A 303 -30.25 14.11 5.81
C LEU A 303 -31.19 15.24 6.27
N ASN A 304 -32.48 15.14 5.96
CA ASN A 304 -33.50 16.08 6.44
C ASN A 304 -33.63 16.03 7.97
N GLY A 305 -33.63 14.83 8.56
CA GLY A 305 -33.69 14.64 10.01
C GLY A 305 -32.46 15.22 10.73
N SER A 306 -31.27 14.94 10.22
CA SER A 306 -29.98 15.39 10.77
C SER A 306 -29.86 16.91 10.82
N MET A 307 -30.33 17.61 9.79
CA MET A 307 -30.34 19.08 9.75
C MET A 307 -31.33 19.73 10.73
N SER A 308 -32.30 18.99 11.23
CA SER A 308 -33.34 19.50 12.14
C SER A 308 -33.06 19.22 13.63
N ASN A 309 -32.30 18.17 13.97
CA ASN A 309 -32.09 17.68 15.34
C ASN A 309 -30.59 17.42 15.66
N SER A 310 -29.73 18.44 15.57
CA SER A 310 -28.28 18.28 15.78
C SER A 310 -27.82 18.00 17.23
N GLY A 311 -28.74 17.83 18.18
CA GLY A 311 -28.43 17.73 19.62
C GLY A 311 -28.45 16.34 20.27
N SER A 312 -28.99 15.28 19.63
CA SER A 312 -29.14 13.96 20.29
C SER A 312 -29.37 12.77 19.34
N ILE A 313 -28.62 12.68 18.24
CA ILE A 313 -28.69 11.53 17.33
C ILE A 313 -27.86 10.37 17.91
N ASP A 314 -28.46 9.18 18.00
CA ASP A 314 -27.83 7.97 18.56
C ASP A 314 -26.63 7.51 17.70
N GLU A 315 -25.60 6.93 18.31
CA GLU A 315 -24.43 6.41 17.58
C GLU A 315 -24.83 5.29 16.60
N ASN A 316 -25.89 4.54 16.90
CA ASN A 316 -26.46 3.55 15.97
C ASN A 316 -27.08 4.19 14.72
N GLU A 317 -27.58 5.43 14.80
CA GLU A 317 -28.12 6.16 13.64
C GLU A 317 -26.98 6.64 12.72
N TYR A 318 -25.82 7.00 13.27
CA TYR A 318 -24.64 7.32 12.47
C TYR A 318 -24.04 6.10 11.79
N GLU A 319 -23.99 4.95 12.46
CA GLU A 319 -23.53 3.69 11.85
C GLU A 319 -24.43 3.26 10.68
N PHE A 320 -25.74 3.46 10.84
CA PHE A 320 -26.71 3.25 9.78
C PHE A 320 -26.47 4.22 8.61
N ALA A 321 -26.31 5.52 8.87
CA ALA A 321 -26.05 6.52 7.85
C ALA A 321 -24.71 6.32 7.12
N GLU A 322 -23.66 5.91 7.83
CA GLU A 322 -22.36 5.56 7.23
C GLU A 322 -22.53 4.39 6.26
N SER A 323 -23.29 3.38 6.67
CA SER A 323 -23.59 2.22 5.84
C SER A 323 -24.35 2.56 4.57
N ILE A 324 -25.36 3.43 4.66
CA ILE A 324 -26.11 3.93 3.50
C ILE A 324 -25.19 4.77 2.59
N CYS A 325 -24.40 5.68 3.16
CA CYS A 325 -23.46 6.50 2.39
C CYS A 325 -22.44 5.63 1.64
N GLU A 326 -21.89 4.59 2.28
CA GLU A 326 -20.98 3.63 1.66
C GLU A 326 -21.63 2.92 0.46
N SER A 327 -22.88 2.44 0.61
CA SER A 327 -23.64 1.84 -0.49
C SER A 327 -23.88 2.82 -1.64
N MET A 328 -24.22 4.08 -1.34
CA MET A 328 -24.40 5.13 -2.35
C MET A 328 -23.10 5.44 -3.10
N VAL A 329 -21.97 5.47 -2.40
CA VAL A 329 -20.63 5.68 -3.00
C VAL A 329 -20.27 4.52 -3.93
N ALA A 330 -20.47 3.27 -3.50
CA ALA A 330 -20.19 2.07 -4.30
C ALA A 330 -21.03 2.04 -5.59
N LEU A 331 -22.33 2.37 -5.45
CA LEU A 331 -23.25 2.50 -6.57
C LEU A 331 -22.84 3.60 -7.55
N GLY A 332 -22.56 4.80 -7.05
CA GLY A 332 -22.12 5.94 -7.85
C GLY A 332 -20.78 5.73 -8.54
N SER A 333 -19.91 4.89 -7.98
CA SER A 333 -18.60 4.58 -8.57
C SER A 333 -18.64 3.46 -9.61
N SER A 334 -19.52 2.46 -9.44
CA SER A 334 -19.52 1.25 -10.29
C SER A 334 -20.67 1.20 -11.31
N ASN A 335 -21.80 1.85 -11.01
CA ASN A 335 -23.06 1.68 -11.72
C ASN A 335 -23.74 3.00 -12.09
N MET A 336 -22.97 4.10 -12.19
CA MET A 336 -23.51 5.42 -12.51
C MET A 336 -24.33 5.44 -13.80
N GLN A 337 -23.96 4.64 -14.80
CA GLN A 337 -24.69 4.51 -16.06
C GLN A 337 -26.18 4.18 -15.90
N CYS A 338 -26.59 3.51 -14.81
CA CYS A 338 -27.98 3.14 -14.59
C CYS A 338 -28.87 4.38 -14.35
N ILE A 339 -28.31 5.43 -13.74
CA ILE A 339 -29.03 6.67 -13.39
C ILE A 339 -28.92 7.75 -14.48
N LEU A 340 -27.88 7.70 -15.33
CA LEU A 340 -27.62 8.75 -16.33
C LEU A 340 -28.79 9.00 -17.28
N VAL A 341 -29.69 8.02 -17.44
CA VAL A 341 -30.91 8.13 -18.25
C VAL A 341 -31.89 9.16 -17.67
N ASP A 342 -31.95 9.34 -16.35
CA ASP A 342 -32.82 10.30 -15.67
C ASP A 342 -32.00 11.48 -15.09
N ARG A 343 -32.19 12.65 -15.69
CA ARG A 343 -31.51 13.90 -15.27
C ARG A 343 -31.94 14.37 -13.89
N GLY A 344 -33.21 14.20 -13.54
CA GLY A 344 -33.74 14.62 -12.24
C GLY A 344 -33.11 13.80 -11.13
N MET A 345 -33.08 12.47 -11.31
CA MET A 345 -32.48 11.54 -10.36
C MET A 345 -30.96 11.74 -10.22
N THR A 346 -30.24 11.96 -11.33
CA THR A 346 -28.79 12.23 -11.30
C THR A 346 -28.48 13.52 -10.52
N SER A 347 -29.25 14.59 -10.75
CA SER A 347 -29.06 15.86 -10.04
C SER A 347 -29.34 15.73 -8.54
N GLN A 348 -30.41 15.01 -8.17
CA GLN A 348 -30.74 14.76 -6.77
C GLN A 348 -29.67 13.93 -6.08
N PHE A 349 -29.14 12.90 -6.73
CA PHE A 349 -28.07 12.07 -6.20
C PHE A 349 -26.80 12.87 -5.93
N LEU A 350 -26.35 13.67 -6.90
CA LEU A 350 -25.17 14.53 -6.73
C LEU A 350 -25.38 15.55 -5.61
N GLN A 351 -26.59 16.07 -5.45
CA GLN A 351 -26.93 16.98 -4.35
C GLN A 351 -26.86 16.27 -2.98
N GLN A 352 -27.40 15.06 -2.84
CA GLN A 352 -27.28 14.28 -1.59
C GLN A 352 -25.82 13.92 -1.28
N MET A 353 -25.03 13.53 -2.29
CA MET A 353 -23.60 13.28 -2.10
C MET A 353 -22.85 14.54 -1.67
N LEU A 354 -23.27 15.72 -2.11
CA LEU A 354 -22.73 16.99 -1.64
C LEU A 354 -23.15 17.29 -0.19
N GLU A 355 -24.40 17.00 0.18
CA GLU A 355 -24.89 17.14 1.55
C GLU A 355 -24.12 16.23 2.52
N TYR A 356 -23.85 14.96 2.16
CA TYR A 356 -22.96 14.09 2.93
C TYR A 356 -21.54 14.62 3.02
N TYR A 357 -21.03 15.25 1.95
CA TYR A 357 -19.71 15.86 1.95
C TYR A 357 -19.64 17.06 2.91
N GLN A 358 -20.71 17.84 3.00
CA GLN A 358 -20.84 19.00 3.88
C GLN A 358 -21.21 18.64 5.33
N HIS A 359 -21.67 17.41 5.56
CA HIS A 359 -22.13 16.94 6.86
C HIS A 359 -21.08 17.12 7.96
N TYR A 360 -21.51 17.37 9.20
CA TYR A 360 -20.61 17.71 10.31
C TYR A 360 -19.72 16.54 10.75
N LYS A 361 -20.26 15.30 10.83
CA LYS A 361 -19.50 14.07 11.15
C LYS A 361 -18.44 13.75 10.09
N ILE A 362 -17.21 13.44 10.53
CA ILE A 362 -16.08 13.16 9.63
C ILE A 362 -16.24 11.84 8.86
N ALA A 363 -16.85 10.82 9.46
CA ALA A 363 -17.03 9.51 8.82
C ALA A 363 -17.87 9.60 7.54
N LEU A 364 -19.01 10.31 7.58
CA LEU A 364 -19.87 10.51 6.41
C LEU A 364 -19.19 11.35 5.33
N HIS A 365 -18.51 12.42 5.73
CA HIS A 365 -17.70 13.22 4.81
C HIS A 365 -16.62 12.38 4.12
N PHE A 366 -15.91 11.53 4.86
CA PHE A 366 -14.84 10.70 4.34
C PHE A 366 -15.35 9.70 3.30
N GLN A 367 -16.51 9.08 3.53
CA GLN A 367 -17.13 8.19 2.54
C GLN A 367 -17.49 8.96 1.26
N SER A 368 -18.14 10.12 1.38
CA SER A 368 -18.48 10.96 0.22
C SER A 368 -17.25 11.47 -0.53
N LEU A 369 -16.14 11.78 0.15
CA LEU A 369 -14.86 12.15 -0.47
C LEU A 369 -14.38 11.08 -1.47
N LEU A 370 -14.54 9.79 -1.15
CA LEU A 370 -14.14 8.69 -2.05
C LEU A 370 -14.94 8.71 -3.35
N PHE A 371 -16.24 9.00 -3.28
CA PHE A 371 -17.09 9.16 -4.45
C PHE A 371 -16.64 10.33 -5.33
N TRP A 372 -16.44 11.52 -4.76
CA TRP A 372 -16.03 12.69 -5.53
C TRP A 372 -14.67 12.50 -6.21
N LEU A 373 -13.74 11.80 -5.56
CA LEU A 373 -12.46 11.42 -6.16
C LEU A 373 -12.64 10.47 -7.34
N ALA A 374 -13.46 9.43 -7.20
CA ALA A 374 -13.76 8.50 -8.29
C ALA A 374 -14.39 9.22 -9.49
N LEU A 375 -15.41 10.05 -9.23
CA LEU A 375 -16.15 10.81 -10.23
C LEU A 375 -15.26 11.77 -11.03
N LEU A 376 -14.40 12.53 -10.35
CA LEU A 376 -13.59 13.58 -10.98
C LEU A 376 -12.30 13.06 -11.61
N ARG A 377 -11.84 11.85 -11.25
CA ARG A 377 -10.64 11.22 -11.84
C ARG A 377 -10.94 10.61 -13.23
N GLU A 378 -12.19 10.29 -13.54
CA GLU A 378 -12.58 9.57 -14.76
C GLU A 378 -12.71 10.34 -16.10
N PRO A 379 -12.36 11.65 -16.26
CA PRO A 379 -12.28 12.28 -17.58
C PRO A 379 -10.88 12.80 -17.97
N SER A 380 -9.80 12.06 -17.67
CA SER A 380 -8.46 12.41 -18.19
C SER A 380 -7.63 11.24 -18.73
N SER A 381 -8.25 10.23 -19.37
CA SER A 381 -7.48 9.37 -20.29
C SER A 381 -7.16 10.16 -21.55
N LYS A 382 -6.03 10.86 -21.53
CA LYS A 382 -5.39 11.44 -22.72
C LYS A 382 -5.40 10.40 -23.84
N GLY A 383 -6.19 10.66 -24.89
CA GLY A 383 -6.21 9.82 -26.08
C GLY A 383 -4.82 9.79 -26.72
N LYS A 384 -4.12 8.66 -26.64
CA LYS A 384 -3.04 8.36 -27.58
C LYS A 384 -3.71 8.03 -28.92
N SER A 385 -3.80 9.02 -29.80
CA SER A 385 -4.12 8.80 -31.21
C SER A 385 -3.00 7.95 -31.83
N ILE A 386 -3.34 6.71 -32.18
CA ILE A 386 -2.56 5.89 -33.10
C ILE A 386 -2.78 6.48 -34.49
N ALA A 387 -1.68 6.74 -35.19
CA ALA A 387 -1.63 7.31 -36.52
C ALA A 387 -2.54 6.57 -37.52
N GLN A 388 -3.36 7.30 -38.27
CA GLN A 388 -3.87 6.85 -39.56
C GLN A 388 -3.69 7.94 -40.62
N VAL A 389 -2.86 7.53 -41.58
CA VAL A 389 -2.62 7.95 -42.96
C VAL A 389 -3.68 8.88 -43.59
N SER A 390 -3.14 9.94 -44.18
CA SER A 390 -3.76 10.96 -45.01
C SER A 390 -4.52 10.40 -46.23
N GLY A 391 -5.63 11.06 -46.58
CA GLY A 391 -6.32 10.89 -47.86
C GLY A 391 -7.57 11.76 -47.94
N ASP A 392 -7.43 12.96 -48.52
CA ASP A 392 -8.51 13.89 -48.82
C ASP A 392 -9.55 13.30 -49.78
N ASN A 393 -10.84 13.56 -49.52
CA ASN A 393 -11.78 14.15 -50.49
C ASN A 393 -13.17 14.35 -49.85
N LEU A 394 -13.63 15.61 -49.88
CA LEU A 394 -14.95 16.06 -49.47
C LEU A 394 -16.05 15.55 -50.44
N SER A 395 -17.10 14.94 -49.90
CA SER A 395 -18.45 15.09 -50.46
C SER A 395 -19.53 14.92 -49.39
N VAL A 396 -20.58 15.72 -49.57
CA VAL A 396 -21.67 16.04 -48.65
C VAL A 396 -22.66 14.87 -48.50
N GLY A 397 -23.08 14.60 -47.27
CA GLY A 397 -24.37 13.97 -46.97
C GLY A 397 -24.33 12.56 -46.36
N ASN A 398 -24.32 12.47 -45.03
CA ASN A 398 -25.34 11.76 -44.23
C ASN A 398 -24.90 11.67 -42.75
N LEU A 399 -25.84 12.00 -41.87
CA LEU A 399 -25.75 11.81 -40.42
C LEU A 399 -25.69 10.31 -40.09
N GLY A 400 -24.48 9.78 -39.97
CA GLY A 400 -24.21 8.43 -39.46
C GLY A 400 -23.51 8.51 -38.09
N PHE A 401 -24.29 8.41 -37.02
CA PHE A 401 -23.79 8.27 -35.65
C PHE A 401 -23.05 6.94 -35.49
N GLY A 402 -21.73 6.99 -35.33
CA GLY A 402 -20.89 5.83 -35.03
C GLY A 402 -19.86 6.14 -33.95
N GLY A 403 -20.31 6.20 -32.69
CA GLY A 403 -19.46 6.30 -31.51
C GLY A 403 -20.14 5.53 -30.38
N GLY A 404 -19.41 4.60 -29.75
CA GLY A 404 -19.95 3.68 -28.75
C GLY A 404 -20.59 4.38 -27.54
N PRO A 405 -21.42 3.68 -26.75
CA PRO A 405 -22.26 4.29 -25.70
C PRO A 405 -21.44 5.04 -24.62
N ILE A 406 -20.28 4.48 -24.27
CA ILE A 406 -19.46 4.89 -23.12
C ILE A 406 -18.86 6.31 -23.26
N ASP A 407 -18.59 6.79 -24.47
CA ASP A 407 -17.97 8.11 -24.69
C ASP A 407 -18.98 9.25 -24.75
N LYS A 408 -20.26 8.95 -25.02
CA LYS A 408 -21.35 9.95 -24.96
C LYS A 408 -21.73 10.26 -23.51
N ASP A 409 -21.81 9.23 -22.66
CA ASP A 409 -22.23 9.34 -21.26
C ASP A 409 -21.27 10.19 -20.40
N LYS A 410 -19.97 10.19 -20.73
CA LYS A 410 -18.91 10.93 -19.99
C LYS A 410 -18.93 12.45 -20.16
N LYS A 411 -19.41 12.96 -21.31
CA LYS A 411 -19.64 14.41 -21.51
C LYS A 411 -20.87 14.92 -20.77
N TRP A 412 -21.80 14.04 -20.39
CA TRP A 412 -23.03 14.43 -19.71
C TRP A 412 -22.82 14.70 -18.22
N VAL A 413 -21.98 13.91 -17.54
CA VAL A 413 -21.69 14.10 -16.11
C VAL A 413 -21.05 15.45 -15.82
N SER A 414 -20.15 15.92 -16.69
CA SER A 414 -19.52 17.25 -16.54
C SER A 414 -20.49 18.42 -16.70
N LEU A 415 -21.67 18.22 -17.30
CA LEU A 415 -22.72 19.24 -17.38
C LEU A 415 -23.48 19.42 -16.05
N PHE A 416 -23.49 18.39 -15.18
CA PHE A 416 -24.16 18.46 -13.88
C PHE A 416 -23.26 19.03 -12.77
N ILE A 417 -21.95 19.07 -12.97
CA ILE A 417 -21.01 19.70 -12.04
C ILE A 417 -21.06 21.21 -12.27
N THR A 418 -21.91 21.89 -11.50
CA THR A 418 -22.06 23.34 -11.55
C THR A 418 -20.94 24.05 -10.80
N ASP A 419 -20.76 25.34 -11.08
CA ASP A 419 -19.80 26.19 -10.37
C ASP A 419 -20.10 26.26 -8.86
N GLU A 420 -21.37 26.10 -8.46
CA GLU A 420 -21.81 26.06 -7.07
C GLU A 420 -21.35 24.77 -6.35
N VAL A 421 -21.47 23.62 -7.01
CA VAL A 421 -20.99 22.32 -6.47
C VAL A 421 -19.48 22.37 -6.27
N CYS A 422 -18.73 22.83 -7.27
CA CYS A 422 -17.28 23.00 -7.14
C CYS A 422 -16.91 23.98 -6.01
N ALA A 423 -17.60 25.11 -5.90
CA ALA A 423 -17.39 26.07 -4.83
C ALA A 423 -17.62 25.46 -3.44
N ALA A 424 -18.70 24.70 -3.27
CA ALA A 424 -19.02 24.01 -2.03
C ALA A 424 -17.95 22.97 -1.64
N ILE A 425 -17.50 22.16 -2.60
CA ILE A 425 -16.44 21.16 -2.39
C ILE A 425 -15.15 21.85 -1.93
N LEU A 426 -14.76 22.95 -2.60
CA LEU A 426 -13.56 23.73 -2.27
C LEU A 426 -13.66 24.31 -0.85
N ASP A 427 -14.77 24.96 -0.51
CA ASP A 427 -14.95 25.62 0.79
C ASP A 427 -14.89 24.62 1.96
N VAL A 428 -15.53 23.45 1.81
CA VAL A 428 -15.47 22.38 2.82
C VAL A 428 -14.09 21.74 2.90
N SER A 429 -13.44 21.48 1.76
CA SER A 429 -12.06 20.96 1.70
C SER A 429 -11.10 21.88 2.45
N PHE A 430 -11.18 23.20 2.21
CA PHE A 430 -10.31 24.18 2.86
C PHE A 430 -10.48 24.20 4.39
N ARG A 431 -11.70 23.99 4.89
CA ARG A 431 -11.99 23.92 6.33
C ARG A 431 -11.48 22.61 6.96
N ARG A 432 -11.65 21.47 6.29
CA ARG A 432 -11.32 20.14 6.81
C ARG A 432 -9.84 19.72 6.71
N MET A 433 -8.99 20.53 6.08
CA MET A 433 -7.53 20.30 6.07
C MET A 433 -6.82 20.44 7.42
N LEU A 434 -7.52 20.85 8.49
CA LEU A 434 -6.97 21.12 9.82
C LEU A 434 -7.34 19.99 10.81
N LYS A 435 -6.38 19.49 11.62
CA LYS A 435 -6.58 18.27 12.46
C LYS A 435 -7.40 18.50 13.75
N LYS A 436 -7.38 19.69 14.38
CA LYS A 436 -7.99 19.91 15.71
C LYS A 436 -9.06 20.99 15.69
N ASN A 437 -10.21 20.74 16.32
CA ASN A 437 -11.31 21.71 16.41
C ASN A 437 -10.83 23.05 16.96
N VAL A 438 -11.22 24.11 16.25
CA VAL A 438 -11.10 25.48 16.70
C VAL A 438 -12.21 25.71 17.71
N THR A 439 -11.92 25.64 19.01
CA THR A 439 -12.84 26.13 20.04
C THR A 439 -12.89 27.66 19.94
N SER A 440 -13.83 28.23 19.19
CA SER A 440 -14.10 29.67 19.23
C SER A 440 -14.96 30.00 20.45
N GLY A 441 -14.42 30.81 21.36
CA GLY A 441 -15.18 31.51 22.39
C GLY A 441 -16.05 32.67 21.85
N THR A 442 -16.42 32.65 20.57
CA THR A 442 -17.35 33.60 19.97
C THR A 442 -18.27 32.85 19.01
N ALA A 443 -19.46 32.54 19.52
CA ALA A 443 -20.53 31.92 18.77
C ALA A 443 -21.04 32.88 17.68
N THR A 444 -20.75 32.58 16.42
CA THR A 444 -21.53 33.03 15.27
C THR A 444 -21.84 31.83 14.37
N SER A 445 -22.96 31.18 14.69
CA SER A 445 -23.96 30.55 13.79
C SER A 445 -23.57 29.53 12.69
N LEU A 446 -22.41 28.88 12.71
CA LEU A 446 -22.24 27.62 11.97
C LEU A 446 -21.71 26.53 12.91
N GLU A 447 -22.41 25.39 12.93
CA GLU A 447 -22.12 24.22 13.75
C GLU A 447 -20.63 23.80 13.69
N PRO A 448 -20.01 23.41 14.81
CA PRO A 448 -18.60 23.00 14.81
C PRO A 448 -18.45 21.69 14.02
N LEU A 449 -17.91 21.78 12.81
CA LEU A 449 -17.50 20.62 11.99
C LEU A 449 -16.57 19.71 12.80
N GLU A 450 -16.84 18.41 12.81
CA GLU A 450 -15.91 17.43 13.37
C GLU A 450 -14.71 17.29 12.42
N LEU A 451 -13.55 17.81 12.81
CA LEU A 451 -12.38 17.84 11.94
C LEU A 451 -11.62 16.52 11.90
N TRP A 452 -11.59 15.77 12.99
CA TRP A 452 -10.92 14.47 13.09
C TRP A 452 -11.46 13.67 14.28
N SER A 453 -11.52 12.34 14.13
CA SER A 453 -11.89 11.40 15.19
C SER A 453 -10.79 10.36 15.42
N ASP A 454 -10.60 9.95 16.67
CA ASP A 454 -9.61 8.93 17.03
C ASP A 454 -10.00 7.54 16.46
N GLU A 455 -11.29 7.30 16.20
CA GLU A 455 -11.79 6.08 15.55
C GLU A 455 -11.28 5.90 14.11
N LEU A 456 -10.99 7.00 13.40
CA LEU A 456 -10.40 6.96 12.06
C LEU A 456 -8.89 6.70 12.09
N GLU A 457 -8.20 6.96 13.21
CA GLU A 457 -6.75 6.79 13.34
C GLU A 457 -6.33 5.31 13.23
N GLY A 458 -7.24 4.36 13.51
CA GLY A 458 -7.04 2.94 13.27
C GLY A 458 -7.23 2.48 11.81
N LYS A 459 -7.94 3.26 10.96
CA LYS A 459 -8.23 2.93 9.55
C LYS A 459 -7.37 3.71 8.55
N SER A 460 -7.00 4.94 8.86
CA SER A 460 -6.17 5.79 8.00
C SER A 460 -5.55 6.97 8.76
N ASP A 461 -4.29 7.28 8.46
CA ASP A 461 -3.65 8.48 9.01
C ASP A 461 -4.28 9.77 8.47
N PHE A 462 -4.32 10.81 9.30
CA PHE A 462 -4.70 12.17 8.87
C PHE A 462 -3.89 12.66 7.66
N SER A 463 -2.64 12.22 7.51
CA SER A 463 -1.80 12.55 6.36
C SER A 463 -2.36 11.98 5.04
N GLN A 464 -2.88 10.76 5.06
CA GLN A 464 -3.52 10.12 3.90
C GLN A 464 -4.87 10.76 3.58
N TYR A 465 -5.65 11.11 4.62
CA TYR A 465 -6.88 11.88 4.43
C TYR A 465 -6.61 13.24 3.77
N ARG A 466 -5.60 13.98 4.28
CA ARG A 466 -5.21 15.28 3.73
C ARG A 466 -4.68 15.17 2.29
N SER A 467 -3.95 14.11 1.95
CA SER A 467 -3.48 13.90 0.56
C SER A 467 -4.64 13.65 -0.41
N ARG A 468 -5.66 12.91 0.01
CA ARG A 468 -6.90 12.71 -0.76
C ARG A 468 -7.68 14.01 -0.97
N LEU A 469 -7.79 14.85 0.05
CA LEU A 469 -8.38 16.20 -0.10
C LEU A 469 -7.60 17.06 -1.09
N LEU A 470 -6.27 17.07 -1.01
CA LEU A 470 -5.43 17.82 -1.94
C LEU A 470 -5.57 17.33 -3.39
N GLU A 471 -5.73 16.02 -3.60
CA GLU A 471 -6.04 15.48 -4.92
C GLU A 471 -7.39 15.98 -5.43
N LEU A 472 -8.42 15.97 -4.59
CA LEU A 472 -9.75 16.49 -4.95
C LEU A 472 -9.70 17.97 -5.35
N LEU A 473 -8.92 18.79 -4.63
CA LEU A 473 -8.70 20.20 -4.97
C LEU A 473 -8.05 20.35 -6.36
N LYS A 474 -7.03 19.54 -6.67
CA LYS A 474 -6.36 19.55 -7.99
C LYS A 474 -7.31 19.18 -9.12
N LEU A 475 -8.15 18.15 -8.93
CA LEU A 475 -9.13 17.72 -9.92
C LEU A 475 -10.23 18.77 -10.13
N THR A 476 -10.69 19.42 -9.05
CA THR A 476 -11.69 20.48 -9.13
C THR A 476 -11.14 21.71 -9.87
N ALA A 477 -9.90 22.09 -9.56
CA ALA A 477 -9.24 23.23 -10.18
C ALA A 477 -8.87 23.00 -11.66
N SER A 478 -8.58 21.76 -12.07
CA SER A 478 -8.37 21.43 -13.49
C SER A 478 -9.65 21.51 -14.32
N GLN A 479 -10.82 21.21 -13.73
CA GLN A 479 -12.12 21.33 -14.40
C GLN A 479 -12.67 22.76 -14.43
N LYS A 480 -12.58 23.49 -13.31
CA LYS A 480 -13.15 24.84 -13.12
C LYS A 480 -12.12 25.81 -12.51
N PRO A 481 -11.12 26.25 -13.29
CA PRO A 481 -9.97 27.00 -12.77
C PRO A 481 -10.35 28.37 -12.20
N LEU A 482 -11.31 29.08 -12.80
CA LEU A 482 -11.74 30.41 -12.31
C LEU A 482 -12.41 30.33 -10.93
N VAL A 483 -13.30 29.36 -10.73
CA VAL A 483 -13.99 29.15 -9.45
C VAL A 483 -12.98 28.79 -8.37
N ALA A 484 -12.04 27.89 -8.68
CA ALA A 484 -10.99 27.49 -7.76
C ALA A 484 -10.08 28.66 -7.36
N ALA A 485 -9.63 29.47 -8.33
CA ALA A 485 -8.80 30.65 -8.09
C ALA A 485 -9.53 31.69 -7.23
N ALA A 486 -10.81 31.97 -7.53
CA ALA A 486 -11.61 32.93 -6.78
C ALA A 486 -11.82 32.48 -5.32
N ARG A 487 -12.18 31.20 -5.09
CA ARG A 487 -12.45 30.67 -3.74
C ARG A 487 -11.20 30.61 -2.88
N VAL A 488 -10.06 30.17 -3.42
CA VAL A 488 -8.82 30.13 -2.65
C VAL A 488 -8.33 31.53 -2.30
N SER A 489 -8.42 32.50 -3.23
CA SER A 489 -8.07 33.90 -2.97
C SER A 489 -9.01 34.52 -1.92
N GLN A 490 -10.33 34.34 -2.04
CA GLN A 490 -11.29 34.82 -1.04
C GLN A 490 -11.03 34.24 0.35
N ARG A 491 -10.73 32.93 0.44
CA ARG A 491 -10.40 32.29 1.71
C ARG A 491 -9.17 32.91 2.35
N ILE A 492 -8.10 33.10 1.58
CA ILE A 492 -6.86 33.73 2.08
C ILE A 492 -7.13 35.17 2.52
N ASP A 493 -7.89 35.94 1.74
CA ASP A 493 -8.29 37.32 2.07
C ASP A 493 -9.05 37.41 3.39
N THR A 494 -9.99 36.51 3.63
CA THR A 494 -10.73 36.48 4.91
C THR A 494 -9.80 36.22 6.09
N ILE A 495 -8.82 35.32 5.94
CA ILE A 495 -7.89 34.98 7.01
C ILE A 495 -6.94 36.15 7.28
N ILE A 496 -6.37 36.77 6.23
CA ILE A 496 -5.47 37.92 6.36
C ILE A 496 -6.20 39.10 7.03
N LYS A 497 -7.45 39.39 6.63
CA LYS A 497 -8.24 40.47 7.23
C LYS A 497 -8.50 40.22 8.72
N ASN A 498 -8.77 38.98 9.11
CA ASN A 498 -8.99 38.60 10.52
C ASN A 498 -7.68 38.65 11.34
N ALA A 499 -6.53 38.41 10.70
CA ALA A 499 -5.20 38.37 11.34
C ALA A 499 -4.55 39.75 11.58
N ASN A 500 -5.14 40.86 11.13
CA ASN A 500 -4.53 42.19 11.14
C ASN A 500 -4.29 42.82 12.54
N HIS A 501 -4.46 42.09 13.63
CA HIS A 501 -4.14 42.53 15.00
C HIS A 501 -2.71 42.18 15.41
N GLN A 502 -1.69 42.81 14.82
CA GLN A 502 -0.24 42.88 15.19
C GLN A 502 0.56 41.58 15.54
N SER A 503 -0.06 40.46 15.92
CA SER A 503 0.53 39.15 16.16
C SER A 503 -0.49 38.07 15.77
N MET A 504 -0.13 37.15 14.88
CA MET A 504 -1.03 36.05 14.52
C MET A 504 -1.17 35.10 15.69
N SER A 505 -2.40 34.74 16.05
CA SER A 505 -2.59 33.69 17.05
C SER A 505 -2.07 32.35 16.51
N HIS A 506 -1.67 31.43 17.40
CA HIS A 506 -1.30 30.06 17.01
C HIS A 506 -2.41 29.35 16.19
N GLN A 507 -3.67 29.75 16.41
CA GLN A 507 -4.82 29.23 15.69
C GLN A 507 -4.88 29.76 14.25
N ASP A 508 -4.67 31.06 14.06
CA ASP A 508 -4.68 31.66 12.72
C ASP A 508 -3.52 31.14 11.87
N LEU A 509 -2.36 30.90 12.50
CA LEU A 509 -1.21 30.25 11.84
C LEU A 509 -1.53 28.84 11.35
N ALA A 510 -2.24 28.03 12.15
CA ALA A 510 -2.62 26.68 11.75
C ALA A 510 -3.61 26.66 10.56
N VAL A 511 -4.57 27.59 10.55
CA VAL A 511 -5.54 27.76 9.44
C VAL A 511 -4.84 28.28 8.18
N MET A 512 -3.85 29.16 8.33
CA MET A 512 -3.05 29.62 7.20
C MET A 512 -2.14 28.53 6.64
N GLU A 513 -1.54 27.69 7.48
CA GLU A 513 -0.73 26.55 7.02
C GLU A 513 -1.59 25.51 6.29
N SER A 514 -2.84 25.27 6.72
CA SER A 514 -3.75 24.39 6.00
C SER A 514 -4.10 24.94 4.62
N THR A 515 -4.41 26.24 4.56
CA THR A 515 -4.82 26.92 3.31
C THR A 515 -3.68 27.02 2.30
N GLN A 516 -2.41 27.13 2.75
CA GLN A 516 -1.24 27.19 1.87
C GLN A 516 -1.11 25.96 0.96
N LEU A 517 -1.31 24.75 1.49
CA LEU A 517 -1.27 23.53 0.65
C LEU A 517 -2.42 23.50 -0.37
N GLY A 518 -3.57 24.07 -0.01
CA GLY A 518 -4.70 24.24 -0.92
C GLY A 518 -4.36 25.20 -2.08
N LEU A 519 -3.70 26.32 -1.78
CA LEU A 519 -3.21 27.25 -2.80
C LEU A 519 -2.21 26.59 -3.75
N GLU A 520 -1.24 25.85 -3.21
CA GLU A 520 -0.24 25.13 -3.99
C GLU A 520 -0.91 24.10 -4.94
N ALA A 521 -1.90 23.35 -4.45
CA ALA A 521 -2.68 22.42 -5.25
C ALA A 521 -3.44 23.11 -6.39
N VAL A 522 -4.13 24.22 -6.11
CA VAL A 522 -4.88 24.99 -7.11
C VAL A 522 -3.96 25.60 -8.15
N VAL A 523 -2.94 26.35 -7.73
CA VAL A 523 -2.01 27.05 -8.65
C VAL A 523 -1.25 26.05 -9.53
N GLY A 524 -0.74 24.96 -8.95
CA GLY A 524 -0.06 23.91 -9.71
C GLY A 524 -0.99 23.26 -10.75
N SER A 525 -2.22 22.93 -10.39
CA SER A 525 -3.18 22.34 -11.34
C SER A 525 -3.55 23.27 -12.50
N ILE A 526 -3.59 24.58 -12.26
CA ILE A 526 -3.90 25.59 -13.29
C ILE A 526 -2.68 25.78 -14.21
N PHE A 527 -1.48 26.04 -13.65
CA PHE A 527 -0.34 26.54 -14.43
C PHE A 527 0.77 25.52 -14.76
N ASP A 528 0.82 24.34 -14.12
CA ASP A 528 1.84 23.30 -14.42
C ASP A 528 1.42 22.34 -15.57
N GLY A 529 0.21 22.48 -16.12
CA GLY A 529 -0.25 21.71 -17.29
C GLY A 529 0.52 22.05 -18.59
N SER A 530 0.52 21.15 -19.57
CA SER A 530 1.08 21.43 -20.90
C SER A 530 0.41 22.68 -21.51
N ASP A 531 1.22 23.60 -22.05
CA ASP A 531 0.83 24.95 -22.52
C ASP A 531 -0.40 25.00 -23.48
N GLU A 532 -0.88 23.86 -23.97
CA GLU A 532 -2.06 23.71 -24.83
C GLU A 532 -3.41 23.97 -24.13
N SER A 533 -3.55 23.81 -22.81
CA SER A 533 -4.86 24.02 -22.15
C SER A 533 -5.19 25.50 -21.88
N LEU A 534 -4.24 26.28 -21.36
CA LEU A 534 -4.40 27.72 -21.08
C LEU A 534 -4.35 28.60 -22.33
N SER A 535 -3.81 28.12 -23.44
CA SER A 535 -3.70 28.86 -24.70
C SER A 535 -5.01 28.94 -25.48
N SER A 536 -6.05 28.21 -25.08
CA SER A 536 -7.31 28.11 -25.82
C SER A 536 -8.32 29.23 -25.54
N ASN A 537 -8.20 30.00 -24.44
CA ASN A 537 -9.10 31.12 -24.14
C ASN A 537 -8.39 32.32 -23.43
N PRO A 538 -8.15 33.44 -24.13
CA PRO A 538 -7.40 34.59 -23.57
C PRO A 538 -8.15 35.34 -22.45
N GLU A 539 -9.48 35.30 -22.43
CA GLU A 539 -10.30 35.98 -21.41
C GLU A 539 -10.12 35.32 -20.03
N ILE A 540 -10.16 33.98 -19.99
CA ILE A 540 -9.93 33.19 -18.77
C ILE A 540 -8.53 33.46 -18.22
N LYS A 541 -7.52 33.56 -19.10
CA LYS A 541 -6.14 33.87 -18.71
C LYS A 541 -6.02 35.25 -18.08
N PHE A 542 -6.72 36.27 -18.60
CA PHE A 542 -6.73 37.63 -18.05
C PHE A 542 -7.41 37.68 -16.67
N GLN A 543 -8.55 36.99 -16.51
CA GLN A 543 -9.25 36.92 -15.23
C GLN A 543 -8.42 36.20 -14.15
N LEU A 544 -7.78 35.06 -14.51
CA LEU A 544 -6.87 34.35 -13.61
C LEU A 544 -5.66 35.22 -13.21
N HIS A 545 -5.09 35.97 -14.15
CA HIS A 545 -4.02 36.92 -13.85
C HIS A 545 -4.46 37.97 -12.84
N THR A 546 -5.64 38.57 -13.04
CA THR A 546 -6.18 39.60 -12.15
C THR A 546 -6.32 39.10 -10.72
N ILE A 547 -6.85 37.88 -10.53
CA ILE A 547 -7.02 37.27 -9.21
C ILE A 547 -5.67 37.02 -8.53
N PHE A 548 -4.75 36.32 -9.21
CA PHE A 548 -3.46 35.94 -8.60
C PHE A 548 -2.49 37.12 -8.47
N ALA A 549 -2.54 38.12 -9.35
CA ALA A 549 -1.77 39.35 -9.20
C ALA A 549 -2.24 40.15 -7.97
N GLY A 550 -3.57 40.26 -7.77
CA GLY A 550 -4.14 40.89 -6.58
C GLY A 550 -3.71 40.18 -5.28
N LEU A 551 -3.81 38.85 -5.26
CA LEU A 551 -3.37 38.02 -4.13
C LEU A 551 -1.87 38.18 -3.86
N LEU A 552 -1.03 38.14 -4.90
CA LEU A 552 0.40 38.31 -4.76
C LEU A 552 0.75 39.70 -4.19
N GLN A 553 0.11 40.76 -4.69
CA GLN A 553 0.34 42.12 -4.18
C GLN A 553 -0.01 42.24 -2.70
N GLN A 554 -1.14 41.65 -2.27
CA GLN A 554 -1.52 41.61 -0.85
C GLN A 554 -0.46 40.90 -0.01
N LEU A 555 0.03 39.74 -0.45
CA LEU A 555 1.08 38.98 0.25
C LEU A 555 2.40 39.75 0.34
N LEU A 556 2.82 40.44 -0.73
CA LEU A 556 4.05 41.24 -0.73
C LEU A 556 3.99 42.43 0.25
N CYS A 557 2.80 42.99 0.49
CA CYS A 557 2.58 44.07 1.45
C CYS A 557 2.63 43.64 2.93
N LEU A 558 2.58 42.35 3.24
CA LEU A 558 2.59 41.84 4.62
C LEU A 558 3.97 42.01 5.28
N LYS A 559 4.00 42.42 6.55
CA LYS A 559 5.24 42.63 7.33
C LYS A 559 5.39 41.60 8.47
N TRP A 560 5.23 40.32 8.15
CA TRP A 560 5.38 39.25 9.13
C TRP A 560 6.85 38.92 9.38
N THR A 561 7.36 39.38 10.53
CA THR A 561 8.79 39.25 10.91
C THR A 561 9.06 38.15 11.94
N GLU A 562 8.01 37.55 12.53
CA GLU A 562 8.18 36.41 13.43
C GLU A 562 8.60 35.15 12.65
N PRO A 563 9.47 34.28 13.20
CA PRO A 563 10.01 33.12 12.48
C PRO A 563 8.95 32.22 11.83
N ALA A 564 7.87 31.86 12.55
CA ALA A 564 6.82 30.99 12.01
C ALA A 564 6.02 31.67 10.89
N SER A 565 5.66 32.94 11.09
CA SER A 565 4.89 33.75 10.15
C SER A 565 5.69 34.08 8.88
N ALA A 566 6.99 34.33 9.01
CA ALA A 566 7.90 34.57 7.89
C ALA A 566 8.09 33.32 7.02
N VAL A 567 8.25 32.14 7.63
CA VAL A 567 8.30 30.86 6.89
C VAL A 567 7.00 30.61 6.14
N LEU A 568 5.87 30.88 6.79
CA LEU A 568 4.56 30.71 6.18
C LEU A 568 4.39 31.62 4.97
N LEU A 569 4.75 32.90 5.09
CA LEU A 569 4.72 33.84 3.96
C LEU A 569 5.62 33.37 2.81
N GLY A 570 6.84 32.88 3.11
CA GLY A 570 7.72 32.26 2.11
C GLY A 570 7.05 31.11 1.36
N ARG A 571 6.34 30.22 2.07
CA ARG A 571 5.59 29.10 1.46
C ARG A 571 4.42 29.55 0.58
N TYR A 572 3.75 30.65 0.93
CA TYR A 572 2.72 31.25 0.06
C TYR A 572 3.32 31.80 -1.24
N LEU A 573 4.49 32.42 -1.17
CA LEU A 573 5.23 32.86 -2.36
C LEU A 573 5.69 31.67 -3.21
N ASP A 574 6.15 30.58 -2.58
CA ASP A 574 6.52 29.35 -3.29
C ASP A 574 5.35 28.73 -4.05
N ALA A 575 4.16 28.71 -3.44
CA ALA A 575 2.94 28.19 -4.07
C ALA A 575 2.56 28.96 -5.35
N LEU A 576 2.94 30.22 -5.46
CA LEU A 576 2.74 31.05 -6.66
C LEU A 576 3.85 30.89 -7.72
N GLY A 577 4.84 30.03 -7.49
CA GLY A 577 5.95 29.77 -8.42
C GLY A 577 5.50 29.46 -9.86
N PRO A 578 4.56 28.52 -10.10
CA PRO A 578 4.05 28.21 -11.44
C PRO A 578 3.41 29.41 -12.14
N TYR A 579 2.75 30.29 -11.40
CA TYR A 579 2.19 31.54 -11.93
C TYR A 579 3.29 32.49 -12.42
N LEU A 580 4.41 32.60 -11.69
CA LEU A 580 5.57 33.45 -12.06
C LEU A 580 6.24 33.02 -13.37
N LYS A 581 6.14 31.74 -13.75
CA LYS A 581 6.63 31.24 -15.03
C LYS A 581 5.96 31.93 -16.22
N HIS A 582 4.65 32.21 -16.11
CA HIS A 582 3.86 32.85 -17.17
C HIS A 582 3.88 34.38 -17.10
N TYR A 583 4.18 34.96 -15.93
CA TYR A 583 4.17 36.41 -15.67
C TYR A 583 5.51 36.88 -15.05
N PRO A 584 6.57 37.07 -15.87
CA PRO A 584 7.92 37.37 -15.38
C PRO A 584 8.02 38.72 -14.65
N ASP A 585 7.18 39.70 -14.96
CA ASP A 585 7.21 41.04 -14.35
C ASP A 585 7.01 41.00 -12.83
N SER A 586 6.33 39.96 -12.32
CA SER A 586 6.06 39.80 -10.89
C SER A 586 7.23 39.18 -10.11
N VAL A 587 8.25 38.61 -10.78
CA VAL A 587 9.36 37.89 -10.14
C VAL A 587 10.21 38.79 -9.25
N THR A 588 10.46 40.03 -9.69
CA THR A 588 11.29 40.99 -8.95
C THR A 588 10.72 41.27 -7.55
N GLY A 589 9.39 41.44 -7.45
CA GLY A 589 8.72 41.70 -6.17
C GLY A 589 8.90 40.55 -5.17
N VAL A 590 8.81 39.31 -5.67
CA VAL A 590 8.98 38.10 -4.84
C VAL A 590 10.41 37.94 -4.35
N VAL A 591 11.41 38.11 -5.23
CA VAL A 591 12.82 38.01 -4.86
C VAL A 591 13.20 39.05 -3.80
N ASN A 592 12.77 40.31 -3.99
CA ASN A 592 13.02 41.37 -3.01
C ASN A 592 12.38 41.05 -1.66
N LYS A 593 11.16 40.50 -1.67
CA LYS A 593 10.46 40.12 -0.43
C LYS A 593 11.16 38.99 0.32
N LEU A 594 11.71 38.00 -0.38
CA LEU A 594 12.46 36.93 0.27
C LEU A 594 13.74 37.43 0.94
N PHE A 595 14.47 38.37 0.32
CA PHE A 595 15.63 39.00 0.95
C PHE A 595 15.22 39.89 2.14
N GLU A 596 14.09 40.60 2.06
CA GLU A 596 13.52 41.34 3.19
C GLU A 596 13.24 40.41 4.37
N LEU A 597 12.58 39.26 4.13
CA LEU A 597 12.30 38.28 5.18
C LEU A 597 13.58 37.68 5.76
N LEU A 598 14.55 37.32 4.92
CA LEU A 598 15.84 36.78 5.36
C LEU A 598 16.61 37.78 6.24
N THR A 599 16.62 39.06 5.87
CA THR A 599 17.36 40.10 6.62
C THR A 599 16.64 40.56 7.89
N SER A 600 15.31 40.39 7.97
CA SER A 600 14.52 40.71 9.15
C SER A 600 14.71 39.73 10.33
N LEU A 601 15.15 38.50 10.05
CA LEU A 601 15.36 37.46 11.06
C LEU A 601 16.76 37.54 11.69
N PRO A 602 16.89 37.39 13.03
CA PRO A 602 18.16 37.57 13.73
C PRO A 602 19.22 36.53 13.33
N CYS A 603 20.49 36.96 13.29
CA CYS A 603 21.65 36.12 12.96
C CYS A 603 22.39 35.57 14.20
N THR A 604 22.20 36.15 15.39
CA THR A 604 23.01 35.87 16.60
C THR A 604 22.42 34.78 17.49
N ILE A 605 23.27 33.84 17.90
CA ILE A 605 22.96 32.69 18.77
C ILE A 605 23.22 33.12 20.22
N GLN A 606 22.21 33.65 20.90
CA GLN A 606 22.31 33.89 22.35
C GLN A 606 21.18 33.23 23.14
N ASP A 607 20.07 32.81 22.50
CA ASP A 607 18.88 32.25 23.17
C ASP A 607 18.26 31.06 22.43
N PRO A 608 17.46 30.19 23.07
CA PRO A 608 16.71 29.10 22.42
C PRO A 608 15.79 29.57 21.28
N SER A 609 15.30 30.82 21.34
CA SER A 609 14.54 31.48 20.27
C SER A 609 15.35 31.70 18.99
N SER A 610 16.69 31.75 19.09
CA SER A 610 17.60 31.86 17.94
C SER A 610 17.62 30.61 17.05
N ASN A 611 17.30 29.42 17.59
CA ASN A 611 17.19 28.19 16.81
C ASN A 611 16.00 28.22 15.85
N ASN A 612 14.85 28.75 16.32
CA ASN A 612 13.66 28.92 15.47
C ASN A 612 13.92 29.95 14.36
N ALA A 613 14.66 31.02 14.66
CA ALA A 613 15.09 32.00 13.66
C ALA A 613 16.05 31.39 12.63
N ARG A 614 17.05 30.60 13.05
CA ARG A 614 17.98 29.89 12.15
C ARG A 614 17.24 28.93 11.21
N HIS A 615 16.31 28.13 11.75
CA HIS A 615 15.46 27.26 10.94
C HIS A 615 14.62 28.06 9.94
N ALA A 616 14.00 29.16 10.38
CA ALA A 616 13.21 30.03 9.51
C ALA A 616 14.03 30.63 8.36
N ARG A 617 15.26 31.09 8.64
CA ARG A 617 16.19 31.60 7.62
C ARG A 617 16.55 30.52 6.59
N LEU A 618 16.84 29.29 7.02
CA LEU A 618 17.10 28.16 6.11
C LEU A 618 15.88 27.83 5.23
N GLN A 619 14.67 27.87 5.78
CA GLN A 619 13.43 27.65 5.02
C GLN A 619 13.21 28.75 3.95
N ILE A 620 13.51 30.02 4.28
CA ILE A 620 13.47 31.12 3.31
C ILE A 620 14.51 30.92 2.20
N CYS A 621 15.73 30.50 2.54
CA CYS A 621 16.74 30.14 1.53
C CYS A 621 16.30 28.97 0.64
N SER A 622 15.55 28.01 1.18
CA SER A 622 14.94 26.92 0.41
C SER A 622 13.85 27.42 -0.56
N SER A 623 13.13 28.49 -0.23
CA SER A 623 12.17 29.14 -1.14
C SER A 623 12.83 29.64 -2.43
N PHE A 624 14.07 30.14 -2.39
CA PHE A 624 14.80 30.48 -3.62
C PHE A 624 14.98 29.25 -4.55
N ILE A 625 15.22 28.06 -3.99
CA ILE A 625 15.34 26.81 -4.76
C ILE A 625 13.99 26.43 -5.38
N ARG A 626 12.90 26.56 -4.62
CA ARG A 626 11.54 26.25 -5.12
C ARG A 626 11.10 27.20 -6.23
N ILE A 627 11.29 28.50 -6.04
CA ILE A 627 10.95 29.52 -7.05
C ILE A 627 11.82 29.39 -8.30
N SER A 628 13.13 29.18 -8.16
CA SER A 628 14.01 28.95 -9.32
C SER A 628 13.60 27.74 -10.14
N ARG A 629 13.09 26.67 -9.51
CA ARG A 629 12.54 25.52 -10.23
C ARG A 629 11.23 25.82 -10.94
N ALA A 630 10.32 26.55 -10.27
CA ALA A 630 8.98 26.80 -10.78
C ALA A 630 8.92 27.91 -11.84
N ALA A 631 9.63 29.03 -11.62
CA ALA A 631 9.68 30.17 -12.53
C ALA A 631 10.61 29.95 -13.75
N ASP A 632 11.53 28.98 -13.68
CA ASP A 632 12.44 28.58 -14.76
C ASP A 632 13.15 29.79 -15.41
N LYS A 633 12.98 29.99 -16.72
CA LYS A 633 13.65 31.07 -17.48
C LYS A 633 13.28 32.49 -17.01
N SER A 634 12.14 32.68 -16.35
CA SER A 634 11.68 34.00 -15.89
C SER A 634 12.59 34.61 -14.81
N LEU A 635 13.39 33.79 -14.12
CA LEU A 635 14.30 34.26 -13.05
C LEU A 635 15.69 34.67 -13.59
N LEU A 636 16.06 34.27 -14.81
CA LEU A 636 17.37 34.51 -15.40
C LEU A 636 17.79 36.00 -15.45
N PRO A 637 16.92 36.96 -15.81
CA PRO A 637 17.29 38.37 -15.85
C PRO A 637 17.71 38.94 -14.48
N HIS A 638 17.28 38.30 -13.38
CA HIS A 638 17.54 38.75 -12.02
C HIS A 638 18.75 38.07 -11.36
N MET A 639 19.34 37.06 -12.01
CA MET A 639 20.42 36.24 -11.44
C MET A 639 21.60 37.09 -10.95
N LYS A 640 22.01 38.11 -11.71
CA LYS A 640 23.10 39.01 -11.33
C LYS A 640 22.79 39.81 -10.07
N ALA A 641 21.60 40.42 -9.98
CA ALA A 641 21.21 41.21 -8.81
C ALA A 641 21.12 40.36 -7.54
N ILE A 642 20.67 39.10 -7.66
CA ILE A 642 20.66 38.12 -6.56
C ILE A 642 22.10 37.81 -6.12
N ALA A 643 23.04 37.64 -7.06
CA ALA A 643 24.44 37.33 -6.75
C ALA A 643 25.14 38.49 -6.06
N ASP A 644 24.90 39.73 -6.51
CA ASP A 644 25.43 40.94 -5.90
C ASP A 644 24.92 41.10 -4.45
N THR A 645 23.63 40.82 -4.22
CA THR A 645 23.03 40.86 -2.87
C THR A 645 23.61 39.77 -1.96
N MET A 646 23.81 38.56 -2.48
CA MET A 646 24.43 37.45 -1.75
C MET A 646 25.88 37.79 -1.36
N GLY A 647 26.67 38.36 -2.27
CA GLY A 647 28.04 38.79 -2.01
C GLY A 647 28.12 39.90 -0.96
N TYR A 648 27.19 40.87 -1.00
CA TYR A 648 27.06 41.91 0.01
C TYR A 648 26.77 41.33 1.41
N LEU A 649 25.78 40.44 1.53
CA LEU A 649 25.42 39.82 2.80
C LEU A 649 26.54 38.93 3.37
N GLN A 650 27.31 38.29 2.49
CA GLN A 650 28.48 37.50 2.89
C GLN A 650 29.61 38.40 3.41
N ALA A 651 29.90 39.53 2.75
CA ALA A 651 30.91 40.48 3.19
C ALA A 651 30.59 41.11 4.56
N GLU A 652 29.31 41.32 4.87
CA GLU A 652 28.85 41.79 6.19
C GLU A 652 28.82 40.69 7.26
N GLY A 653 29.12 39.43 6.93
CA GLY A 653 29.02 38.31 7.87
C GLY A 653 27.59 37.97 8.31
N ARG A 654 26.58 38.40 7.54
CA ARG A 654 25.14 38.21 7.85
C ARG A 654 24.52 36.98 7.20
N LEU A 655 25.32 36.23 6.43
CA LEU A 655 24.92 35.00 5.74
C LEU A 655 25.69 33.81 6.31
N LEU A 656 24.98 32.82 6.85
CA LEU A 656 25.58 31.60 7.39
C LEU A 656 26.04 30.66 6.26
N ARG A 657 27.03 29.81 6.52
CA ARG A 657 27.54 28.81 5.55
C ARG A 657 26.43 27.90 4.99
N GLY A 658 25.51 27.43 5.84
CA GLY A 658 24.37 26.61 5.40
C GLY A 658 23.40 27.36 4.49
N GLU A 659 23.20 28.66 4.72
CA GLU A 659 22.35 29.54 3.90
C GLU A 659 23.00 29.81 2.54
N HIS A 660 24.31 30.10 2.54
CA HIS A 660 25.11 30.24 1.33
C HIS A 660 25.03 28.98 0.45
N ASN A 661 25.08 27.77 1.04
CA ASN A 661 24.95 26.52 0.29
C ASN A 661 23.56 26.34 -0.34
N LEU A 662 22.48 26.81 0.30
CA LEU A 662 21.12 26.75 -0.25
C LEU A 662 20.93 27.77 -1.38
N LEU A 663 21.43 29.00 -1.21
CA LEU A 663 21.42 29.99 -2.28
C LEU A 663 22.29 29.53 -3.46
N GLY A 664 23.47 28.96 -3.20
CA GLY A 664 24.31 28.35 -4.23
C GLY A 664 23.60 27.21 -4.98
N GLU A 665 22.81 26.38 -4.29
CA GLU A 665 21.96 25.38 -4.95
C GLU A 665 20.89 26.03 -5.85
N ALA A 666 20.27 27.13 -5.41
CA ALA A 666 19.33 27.88 -6.24
C ALA A 666 20.00 28.44 -7.50
N PHE A 667 21.25 28.93 -7.42
CA PHE A 667 22.03 29.35 -8.59
C PHE A 667 22.29 28.22 -9.59
N LEU A 668 22.55 27.01 -9.10
CA LEU A 668 22.72 25.85 -9.98
C LEU A 668 21.42 25.50 -10.71
N VAL A 669 20.28 25.59 -10.02
CA VAL A 669 18.96 25.42 -10.65
C VAL A 669 18.70 26.52 -11.68
N MET A 670 18.96 27.79 -11.36
CA MET A 670 18.84 28.91 -12.31
C MET A 670 19.72 28.69 -13.54
N ALA A 671 21.00 28.36 -13.35
CA ALA A 671 21.93 28.12 -14.44
C ALA A 671 21.49 26.95 -15.34
N SER A 672 20.86 25.92 -14.78
CA SER A 672 20.31 24.80 -15.56
C SER A 672 19.23 25.19 -16.56
N SER A 673 18.52 26.29 -16.31
CA SER A 673 17.53 26.84 -17.26
C SER A 673 18.16 27.71 -18.36
N ALA A 674 19.36 28.26 -18.12
CA ALA A 674 20.10 29.12 -19.06
C ALA A 674 20.92 28.35 -20.10
N GLY A 675 21.47 27.18 -19.73
CA GLY A 675 22.26 26.33 -20.62
C GLY A 675 23.66 25.97 -20.07
N ILE A 676 24.38 25.11 -20.80
CA ILE A 676 25.63 24.45 -20.36
C ILE A 676 26.75 25.46 -20.04
N GLN A 677 26.90 26.52 -20.83
CA GLN A 677 27.96 27.52 -20.62
C GLN A 677 27.76 28.28 -19.31
N GLN A 678 26.54 28.76 -19.04
CA GLN A 678 26.21 29.45 -17.79
C GLN A 678 26.35 28.51 -16.58
N GLN A 679 26.01 27.23 -16.73
CA GLN A 679 26.25 26.22 -15.70
C GLN A 679 27.74 26.08 -15.37
N GLN A 680 28.62 26.01 -16.37
CA GLN A 680 30.06 25.91 -16.16
C GLN A 680 30.63 27.13 -15.44
N GLU A 681 30.22 28.34 -15.84
CA GLU A 681 30.67 29.59 -15.19
C GLU A 681 30.23 29.67 -13.72
N VAL A 682 28.96 29.33 -13.44
CA VAL A 682 28.41 29.34 -12.07
C VAL A 682 29.07 28.26 -11.21
N LEU A 683 29.30 27.06 -11.76
CA LEU A 683 30.02 25.98 -11.08
C LEU A 683 31.46 26.38 -10.75
N ALA A 684 32.18 26.98 -11.70
CA ALA A 684 33.54 27.45 -11.48
C ALA A 684 33.59 28.51 -10.36
N TRP A 685 32.71 29.51 -10.42
CA TRP A 685 32.61 30.57 -9.42
C TRP A 685 32.34 30.01 -8.00
N GLN A 686 31.46 29.02 -7.86
CA GLN A 686 31.09 28.45 -6.56
C GLN A 686 32.10 27.40 -6.04
N LEU A 687 32.70 26.59 -6.92
CA LEU A 687 33.59 25.49 -6.52
C LEU A 687 35.05 25.91 -6.34
N GLU A 688 35.52 26.98 -6.99
CA GLU A 688 36.93 27.41 -6.88
C GLU A 688 37.36 27.73 -5.44
N PRO A 689 36.59 28.48 -4.62
CA PRO A 689 36.94 28.71 -3.22
C PRO A 689 36.98 27.42 -2.40
N LEU A 690 36.10 26.45 -2.70
CA LEU A 690 36.05 25.16 -2.02
C LEU A 690 37.24 24.28 -2.39
N SER A 691 37.68 24.30 -3.65
CA SER A 691 38.87 23.57 -4.10
C SER A 691 40.12 24.01 -3.34
N LYS A 692 40.30 25.32 -3.10
CA LYS A 692 41.46 25.85 -2.35
C LYS A 692 41.52 25.33 -0.90
N VAL A 693 40.38 25.03 -0.29
CA VAL A 693 40.30 24.48 1.08
C VAL A 693 40.35 22.94 1.08
N TRP A 694 39.80 22.29 0.06
CA TRP A 694 39.66 20.83 -0.02
C TRP A 694 40.92 20.11 -0.48
N THR A 695 41.65 20.67 -1.45
CA THR A 695 42.81 20.04 -2.09
C THR A 695 44.11 19.98 -1.26
N PRO A 696 44.41 20.88 -0.30
CA PRO A 696 45.66 20.85 0.46
C PRO A 696 45.94 19.49 1.13
N LEU A 697 47.19 19.01 1.01
CA LEU A 697 47.64 17.73 1.57
C LEU A 697 47.88 17.78 3.09
N GLU A 698 48.06 18.97 3.66
CA GLU A 698 48.38 19.16 5.08
C GLU A 698 47.29 18.57 5.98
N TRP A 699 46.04 19.01 5.83
CA TRP A 699 44.94 18.49 6.65
C TRP A 699 44.62 17.03 6.35
N GLN A 700 44.75 16.60 5.09
CA GLN A 700 44.53 15.20 4.70
C GLN A 700 45.54 14.29 5.41
N ASN A 701 46.80 14.70 5.47
CA ASN A 701 47.83 13.92 6.13
C ASN A 701 47.67 13.96 7.66
N THR A 702 47.25 15.09 8.22
CA THR A 702 47.01 15.22 9.66
C THR A 702 45.80 14.39 10.15
N TYR A 703 44.70 14.38 9.40
CA TYR A 703 43.44 13.80 9.87
C TYR A 703 43.05 12.46 9.20
N LEU A 704 43.54 12.15 7.99
CA LEU A 704 43.09 10.98 7.22
C LEU A 704 44.16 9.88 7.04
N SER A 705 45.43 10.14 7.38
CA SER A 705 46.51 9.14 7.24
C SER A 705 46.33 7.93 8.14
N GLU A 706 45.82 8.15 9.35
CA GLU A 706 45.51 7.11 10.32
C GLU A 706 44.03 7.19 10.71
N PRO A 707 43.36 6.05 10.95
CA PRO A 707 41.96 6.06 11.41
C PRO A 707 41.73 6.83 12.73
N PHE A 708 42.74 6.89 13.60
CA PHE A 708 42.71 7.72 14.81
C PHE A 708 42.76 9.22 14.53
N GLY A 709 43.22 9.64 13.34
CA GLY A 709 43.27 11.03 12.90
C GLY A 709 41.93 11.75 12.99
N LEU A 710 40.82 11.02 12.80
CA LEU A 710 39.47 11.55 12.92
C LEU A 710 39.15 12.03 14.35
N THR A 711 39.76 11.45 15.39
CA THR A 711 39.56 11.91 16.78
C THR A 711 40.05 13.35 16.98
N TYR A 712 41.14 13.73 16.32
CA TYR A 712 41.63 15.10 16.32
C TYR A 712 40.75 16.03 15.50
N LEU A 713 40.15 15.56 14.40
CA LEU A 713 39.20 16.34 13.59
C LEU A 713 37.96 16.74 14.41
N PHE A 714 37.42 15.83 15.22
CA PHE A 714 36.27 16.13 16.08
C PHE A 714 36.57 17.14 17.20
N SER A 715 37.84 17.42 17.46
CA SER A 715 38.25 18.46 18.40
C SER A 715 38.24 19.87 17.76
N ASP A 716 38.30 19.95 16.44
CA ASP A 716 38.18 21.20 15.65
C ASP A 716 36.77 21.31 15.05
N VAL A 717 35.82 21.79 15.86
CA VAL A 717 34.39 21.87 15.51
C VAL A 717 34.16 22.74 14.26
N GLN A 718 34.90 23.84 14.11
CA GLN A 718 34.72 24.76 12.99
C GLN A 718 35.19 24.12 11.67
N PHE A 719 36.35 23.45 11.69
CA PHE A 719 36.86 22.75 10.51
C PHE A 719 36.03 21.51 10.16
N MET A 720 35.59 20.74 11.16
CA MET A 720 34.67 19.60 11.00
C MET A 720 33.41 19.98 10.21
N TRP A 721 32.71 21.05 10.62
CA TRP A 721 31.51 21.53 9.92
C TRP A 721 31.82 22.14 8.55
N SER A 722 33.02 22.70 8.36
CA SER A 722 33.45 23.19 7.04
C SER A 722 33.56 22.06 6.01
N ILE A 723 34.10 20.89 6.41
CA ILE A 723 34.17 19.68 5.58
C ILE A 723 32.75 19.18 5.25
N PHE A 724 31.88 19.14 6.25
CA PHE A 724 30.48 18.77 6.06
C PHE A 724 29.77 19.64 5.02
N HIS A 725 29.92 20.96 5.14
CA HIS A 725 29.34 21.90 4.18
C HIS A 725 29.94 21.78 2.78
N ALA A 726 31.21 21.41 2.64
CA ALA A 726 31.83 21.15 1.33
C ALA A 726 31.24 19.90 0.67
N VAL A 727 31.19 18.77 1.38
CA VAL A 727 30.69 17.49 0.84
C VAL A 727 29.20 17.58 0.48
N THR A 728 28.38 18.20 1.34
CA THR A 728 26.95 18.42 1.04
C THR A 728 26.74 19.36 -0.14
N PHE A 729 27.64 20.33 -0.36
CA PHE A 729 27.57 21.18 -1.55
C PHE A 729 27.99 20.43 -2.83
N PHE A 730 29.00 19.55 -2.76
CA PHE A 730 29.35 18.66 -3.88
C PHE A 730 28.18 17.79 -4.31
N GLU A 731 27.44 17.24 -3.35
CA GLU A 731 26.22 16.48 -3.62
C GLU A 731 25.18 17.33 -4.37
N LYS A 732 24.92 18.54 -3.88
CA LYS A 732 23.97 19.48 -4.50
C LYS A 732 24.40 19.90 -5.91
N ALA A 733 25.68 20.19 -6.09
CA ALA A 733 26.28 20.50 -7.38
C ALA A 733 26.04 19.38 -8.38
N LEU A 734 26.27 18.12 -7.99
CA LEU A 734 26.01 16.96 -8.83
C LEU A 734 24.50 16.76 -9.13
N LYS A 735 23.62 16.92 -8.12
CA LYS A 735 22.17 16.74 -8.31
C LYS A 735 21.54 17.77 -9.25
N ARG A 736 22.06 18.99 -9.29
CA ARG A 736 21.48 20.12 -10.03
C ARG A 736 22.18 20.46 -11.33
N SER A 737 23.37 19.91 -11.56
CA SER A 737 24.12 20.07 -12.81
C SER A 737 23.70 19.02 -13.83
N GLY A 738 23.64 19.40 -15.10
CA GLY A 738 23.28 18.50 -16.21
C GLY A 738 22.09 18.99 -17.02
N SER A 739 21.87 18.34 -18.17
CA SER A 739 20.77 18.67 -19.09
C SER A 739 19.46 18.02 -18.64
N LYS A 740 18.35 18.79 -18.56
CA LYS A 740 17.01 18.22 -18.36
C LYS A 740 16.76 17.17 -19.45
N LYS A 741 16.44 15.92 -19.09
CA LYS A 741 16.03 14.86 -20.02
C LYS A 741 14.68 15.22 -20.69
N SER A 742 14.65 16.21 -21.58
CA SER A 742 13.53 16.44 -22.49
C SER A 742 13.95 16.04 -23.90
N ASN A 743 13.35 14.96 -24.39
CA ASN A 743 13.27 14.55 -25.80
C ASN A 743 14.52 14.77 -26.66
N ILE A 744 15.50 13.86 -26.54
CA ILE A 744 16.38 13.53 -27.68
C ILE A 744 15.57 12.60 -28.60
N ASN A 745 14.58 13.15 -29.30
CA ASN A 745 13.91 12.47 -30.39
C ASN A 745 14.59 12.87 -31.71
N LEU A 746 15.36 11.92 -32.26
CA LEU A 746 15.56 11.64 -33.69
C LEU A 746 15.58 12.83 -34.66
N GLN A 747 16.79 13.23 -35.07
CA GLN A 747 17.09 13.47 -36.48
C GLN A 747 18.43 12.85 -36.85
N GLY A 748 18.40 11.90 -37.80
CA GLY A 748 19.46 11.69 -38.79
C GLY A 748 20.68 10.86 -38.40
N SER A 749 20.69 9.61 -38.88
CA SER A 749 21.85 8.77 -39.22
C SER A 749 23.19 9.49 -39.45
N VAL A 750 24.30 8.94 -38.91
CA VAL A 750 25.49 8.43 -39.65
C VAL A 750 26.62 8.00 -38.67
N GLY A 751 27.09 6.74 -38.81
CA GLY A 751 28.49 6.31 -38.59
C GLY A 751 29.00 6.00 -37.16
N PRO A 752 29.71 4.86 -36.94
CA PRO A 752 30.46 4.62 -35.72
C PRO A 752 31.82 5.32 -35.85
N THR A 753 31.90 6.59 -35.48
CA THR A 753 33.14 7.30 -35.10
C THR A 753 32.76 8.74 -34.76
N THR A 754 33.13 9.17 -33.55
CA THR A 754 33.00 10.54 -33.05
C THR A 754 31.57 11.08 -32.85
N ASN A 755 30.86 10.59 -31.83
CA ASN A 755 29.86 11.42 -31.17
C ASN A 755 30.61 12.58 -30.47
N PRO A 756 30.23 13.85 -30.64
CA PRO A 756 30.79 14.92 -29.83
C PRO A 756 30.28 14.71 -28.40
N THR A 757 31.12 14.17 -27.54
CA THR A 757 30.83 14.00 -26.11
C THR A 757 30.68 15.40 -25.52
N TYR A 758 29.46 15.92 -25.42
CA TYR A 758 29.20 17.10 -24.60
C TYR A 758 29.59 16.74 -23.16
N LEU A 759 30.78 17.18 -22.75
CA LEU A 759 31.31 16.96 -21.42
C LEU A 759 30.35 17.62 -20.42
N HIS A 760 29.94 16.85 -19.41
CA HIS A 760 29.06 17.36 -18.38
C HIS A 760 29.71 18.57 -17.69
N PRO A 761 28.95 19.63 -17.33
CA PRO A 761 29.50 20.87 -16.76
C PRO A 761 30.44 20.66 -15.56
N ILE A 762 30.21 19.62 -14.77
CA ILE A 762 30.99 19.31 -13.56
C ILE A 762 32.20 18.39 -13.79
N SER A 763 32.36 17.81 -15.00
CA SER A 763 33.35 16.74 -15.25
C SER A 763 34.78 17.15 -14.92
N SER A 764 35.16 18.40 -15.18
CA SER A 764 36.49 18.94 -14.86
C SER A 764 36.80 19.02 -13.36
N HIS A 765 35.76 19.02 -12.51
CA HIS A 765 35.92 19.17 -11.06
C HIS A 765 36.03 17.83 -10.32
N LEU A 766 35.67 16.71 -10.97
CA LEU A 766 35.68 15.39 -10.35
C LEU A 766 37.08 14.94 -9.89
N SER A 767 38.11 15.32 -10.65
CA SER A 767 39.51 14.87 -10.45
C SER A 767 40.12 15.32 -9.12
N TRP A 768 39.75 16.49 -8.61
CA TRP A 768 40.23 16.99 -7.32
C TRP A 768 39.22 16.76 -6.19
N MET A 769 37.93 16.63 -6.51
CA MET A 769 36.86 16.50 -5.53
C MET A 769 36.81 15.10 -4.89
N LEU A 770 36.95 14.06 -5.70
CA LEU A 770 36.68 12.67 -5.30
C LEU A 770 37.82 12.00 -4.51
N PRO A 771 39.12 12.20 -4.80
CA PRO A 771 40.18 11.49 -4.07
C PRO A 771 40.20 11.76 -2.55
N PRO A 772 40.07 13.01 -2.06
CA PRO A 772 39.99 13.26 -0.61
C PRO A 772 38.71 12.70 0.02
N LEU A 773 37.60 12.69 -0.72
CA LEU A 773 36.33 12.10 -0.26
C LEU A 773 36.45 10.58 -0.08
N LEU A 774 37.10 9.88 -1.01
CA LEU A 774 37.35 8.44 -0.90
C LEU A 774 38.22 8.11 0.32
N ARG A 775 39.26 8.91 0.59
CA ARG A 775 40.07 8.77 1.81
C ARG A 775 39.24 8.99 3.07
N LEU A 776 38.41 10.03 3.09
CA LEU A 776 37.52 10.32 4.22
C LEU A 776 36.55 9.18 4.51
N LEU A 777 35.88 8.64 3.48
CA LEU A 777 34.97 7.50 3.63
C LEU A 777 35.70 6.25 4.12
N ARG A 778 36.90 5.97 3.59
CA ARG A 778 37.75 4.87 4.06
C ARG A 778 38.05 4.98 5.56
N SER A 779 38.46 6.16 6.02
CA SER A 779 38.73 6.43 7.44
C SER A 779 37.47 6.28 8.31
N ILE A 780 36.30 6.69 7.81
CA ILE A 780 35.02 6.52 8.51
C ILE A 780 34.65 5.03 8.63
N HIS A 781 34.80 4.24 7.57
CA HIS A 781 34.50 2.80 7.63
C HIS A 781 35.42 2.07 8.62
N ALA A 782 36.69 2.47 8.69
CA ALA A 782 37.67 1.87 9.62
C ALA A 782 37.30 2.04 11.11
N LEU A 783 36.47 3.03 11.48
CA LEU A 783 36.02 3.24 12.87
C LEU A 783 35.21 2.08 13.45
N TRP A 784 34.64 1.23 12.60
CA TRP A 784 33.90 0.04 13.03
C TRP A 784 34.75 -1.22 13.14
N SER A 785 36.00 -1.20 12.66
CA SER A 785 36.91 -2.35 12.79
C SER A 785 37.34 -2.58 14.24
N GLU A 786 37.47 -3.86 14.63
CA GLU A 786 37.72 -4.28 16.02
C GLU A 786 38.98 -3.65 16.66
N PRO A 787 40.14 -3.53 15.98
CA PRO A 787 41.34 -2.93 16.57
C PRO A 787 41.17 -1.44 16.91
N ILE A 788 40.32 -0.73 16.16
CA ILE A 788 40.10 0.71 16.32
C ILE A 788 38.93 0.95 17.27
N ALA A 789 37.85 0.20 17.12
CA ALA A 789 36.63 0.33 17.92
C ALA A 789 36.86 0.21 19.43
N GLN A 790 37.84 -0.59 19.86
CA GLN A 790 38.18 -0.77 21.28
C GLN A 790 38.91 0.43 21.90
N VAL A 791 39.64 1.21 21.09
CA VAL A 791 40.54 2.29 21.54
C VAL A 791 39.88 3.67 21.44
N LEU A 792 38.70 3.78 20.82
CA LEU A 792 37.99 5.05 20.64
C LEU A 792 37.54 5.68 21.97
N PRO A 793 37.55 7.03 22.08
CA PRO A 793 36.96 7.76 23.19
C PRO A 793 35.48 7.41 23.44
N GLY A 794 35.02 7.54 24.68
CA GLY A 794 33.64 7.20 25.08
C GLY A 794 32.56 7.93 24.27
N GLU A 795 32.76 9.21 24.00
CA GLU A 795 31.84 10.03 23.17
C GLU A 795 31.69 9.48 21.75
N LEU A 796 32.80 9.04 21.13
CA LEU A 796 32.82 8.44 19.80
C LEU A 796 32.22 7.04 19.79
N LYS A 797 32.45 6.26 20.84
CA LYS A 797 31.85 4.93 20.99
C LYS A 797 30.33 5.01 21.11
N ALA A 798 29.82 6.00 21.83
CA ALA A 798 28.39 6.27 21.94
C ALA A 798 27.80 6.81 20.62
N ALA A 799 28.54 7.67 19.91
CA ALA A 799 28.11 8.23 18.62
C ALA A 799 27.90 7.15 17.52
N LYS A 800 28.58 6.00 17.61
CA LYS A 800 28.36 4.85 16.71
C LYS A 800 26.98 4.22 16.86
N GLY A 801 26.35 4.31 18.03
CA GLY A 801 25.03 3.75 18.30
C GLY A 801 23.92 4.39 17.45
N MET A 802 22.81 3.67 17.29
CA MET A 802 21.63 4.19 16.58
C MET A 802 20.94 5.30 17.37
N SER A 803 20.51 6.37 16.67
CA SER A 803 19.79 7.49 17.31
C SER A 803 18.35 7.10 17.69
N PRO A 804 17.76 7.69 18.75
CA PRO A 804 16.38 7.38 19.15
C PRO A 804 15.34 7.68 18.05
N VAL A 805 15.62 8.65 17.17
CA VAL A 805 14.78 8.96 16.01
C VAL A 805 14.80 7.83 14.97
N GLU A 806 15.95 7.21 14.76
CA GLU A 806 16.06 6.03 13.89
C GLU A 806 15.37 4.82 14.51
N GLN A 807 15.50 4.63 15.83
CA GLN A 807 14.85 3.52 16.54
C GLN A 807 13.31 3.61 16.43
N THR A 808 12.75 4.79 16.70
CA THR A 808 11.30 5.03 16.55
C THR A 808 10.82 4.87 15.10
N SER A 809 11.62 5.34 14.13
CA SER A 809 11.33 5.12 12.70
C SER A 809 11.36 3.64 12.29
N LEU A 810 12.24 2.82 12.89
CA LEU A 810 12.26 1.38 12.63
C LEU A 810 11.03 0.70 13.20
N LEU A 811 10.56 1.09 14.39
CA LEU A 811 9.36 0.51 15.01
C LEU A 811 8.05 0.89 14.31
N GLY A 812 8.08 1.86 13.39
CA GLY A 812 6.86 2.38 12.77
C GLY A 812 5.97 3.15 13.74
N GLU A 813 6.46 3.45 14.95
CA GLU A 813 5.82 4.35 15.87
C GLU A 813 5.83 5.74 15.22
N SER A 814 4.68 6.21 14.75
CA SER A 814 4.52 7.60 14.34
C SER A 814 5.03 8.44 15.49
N SER A 815 6.12 9.20 15.28
CA SER A 815 6.81 9.96 16.33
C SER A 815 5.77 10.50 17.32
N LEU A 816 5.73 9.95 18.54
CA LEU A 816 4.91 10.50 19.62
C LEU A 816 5.33 11.97 19.69
N LYS A 817 4.45 12.83 19.15
CA LYS A 817 4.75 14.23 18.96
C LYS A 817 5.03 14.77 20.35
N LEU A 818 6.30 15.10 20.63
CA LEU A 818 6.60 16.08 21.65
C LEU A 818 5.64 17.27 21.42
N PRO A 819 5.07 17.85 22.50
CA PRO A 819 4.00 18.81 22.39
C PRO A 819 4.34 19.88 21.35
N LYS A 820 3.43 20.03 20.38
CA LYS A 820 3.57 20.87 19.19
C LYS A 820 4.03 22.29 19.56
N GLY A 821 5.33 22.51 19.48
CA GLY A 821 5.97 23.81 19.29
C GLY A 821 6.72 23.91 17.96
N ASN A 822 7.05 22.78 17.32
CA ASN A 822 7.89 22.72 16.13
C ASN A 822 7.28 21.78 15.08
N LEU A 823 6.70 22.33 14.00
CA LEU A 823 6.28 21.59 12.81
C LEU A 823 6.57 22.43 11.58
N ALA A 824 7.41 21.89 10.67
CA ALA A 824 7.56 22.35 9.30
C ALA A 824 8.49 21.43 8.46
N ALA A 825 8.40 20.10 8.58
CA ALA A 825 9.18 19.17 7.75
C ALA A 825 8.30 18.02 7.24
N ALA A 826 7.59 18.24 6.13
CA ALA A 826 6.99 17.19 5.32
C ALA A 826 6.60 17.74 3.93
N THR A 827 7.59 18.24 3.17
CA THR A 827 7.54 18.41 1.70
C THR A 827 8.89 18.95 1.25
N GLY A 828 9.73 18.09 0.67
CA GLY A 828 11.00 18.49 0.08
C GLY A 828 11.97 17.31 -0.04
N ASP A 829 12.17 16.83 -1.27
CA ASP A 829 13.19 15.84 -1.62
C ASP A 829 14.60 16.37 -1.30
N GLY A 830 15.15 15.84 -0.21
CA GLY A 830 16.53 16.03 0.26
C GLY A 830 16.67 15.48 1.69
N PRO A 831 17.85 15.01 2.12
CA PRO A 831 18.04 14.58 3.50
C PRO A 831 17.91 15.80 4.43
N SER A 832 16.73 15.98 5.02
CA SER A 832 16.46 16.95 6.07
C SER A 832 17.08 16.44 7.37
N MET A 833 18.40 16.63 7.54
CA MET A 833 18.97 16.61 8.87
C MET A 833 18.56 17.89 9.60
N GLU A 834 18.04 17.74 10.82
CA GLU A 834 17.97 18.80 11.82
C GLU A 834 19.39 19.31 12.06
N MET A 835 19.82 20.31 11.28
CA MET A 835 21.09 20.96 11.52
C MET A 835 20.92 21.80 12.80
N SER A 836 21.71 21.46 13.82
CA SER A 836 21.98 22.21 15.06
C SER A 836 20.82 22.37 16.04
N ARG A 837 20.73 21.43 16.99
CA ARG A 837 20.50 21.76 18.40
C ARG A 837 21.87 21.99 19.03
N GLU A 838 22.34 23.24 19.15
CA GLU A 838 23.57 23.57 19.92
C GLU A 838 23.32 23.51 21.45
N GLY A 839 22.61 22.46 21.88
CA GLY A 839 22.41 22.03 23.26
C GLY A 839 22.34 20.50 23.40
N ASP A 840 22.53 19.77 22.29
CA ASP A 840 22.68 18.31 22.31
C ASP A 840 24.12 17.94 22.72
N SER A 841 24.31 16.75 23.29
CA SER A 841 25.63 16.25 23.67
C SER A 841 26.58 16.18 22.47
N LYS A 842 27.89 16.40 22.68
CA LYS A 842 28.93 16.25 21.64
C LYS A 842 28.82 14.94 20.85
N GLU A 843 28.29 13.89 21.48
CA GLU A 843 27.96 12.61 20.88
C GLU A 843 26.97 12.72 19.70
N ASN A 844 25.88 13.47 19.86
CA ASN A 844 24.85 13.64 18.82
C ASN A 844 25.39 14.40 17.61
N ASP A 845 26.21 15.44 17.84
CA ASP A 845 26.86 16.20 16.77
C ASP A 845 27.78 15.29 15.94
N ILE A 846 28.61 14.48 16.60
CA ILE A 846 29.51 13.54 15.92
C ILE A 846 28.70 12.45 15.18
N ARG A 847 27.64 11.90 15.80
CA ARG A 847 26.76 10.91 15.17
C ARG A 847 26.12 11.46 13.90
N ASN A 848 25.56 12.67 13.97
CA ASN A 848 24.95 13.35 12.84
C ASN A 848 25.97 13.68 11.75
N TRP A 849 27.18 14.11 12.13
CA TRP A 849 28.25 14.36 11.18
C TRP A 849 28.69 13.09 10.46
N LEU A 850 28.94 11.98 11.18
CA LEU A 850 29.34 10.70 10.61
C LEU A 850 28.29 10.17 9.61
N LYS A 851 27.01 10.19 10.02
CA LYS A 851 25.91 9.79 9.16
C LYS A 851 25.80 10.70 7.94
N GLY A 852 25.83 12.01 8.12
CA GLY A 852 25.63 12.95 7.01
C GLY A 852 26.81 12.97 6.03
N ILE A 853 28.07 12.80 6.47
CA ILE A 853 29.22 12.59 5.56
C ILE A 853 29.07 11.28 4.79
N ARG A 854 28.65 10.19 5.45
CA ARG A 854 28.44 8.90 4.78
C ARG A 854 27.35 9.00 3.71
N ASP A 855 26.17 9.50 4.08
CA ASP A 855 25.02 9.63 3.18
C ASP A 855 25.34 10.57 2.01
N SER A 856 25.88 11.76 2.29
CA SER A 856 26.23 12.75 1.25
C SER A 856 27.40 12.26 0.40
N GLY A 857 28.41 11.63 1.00
CA GLY A 857 29.57 11.08 0.30
C GLY A 857 29.19 9.93 -0.64
N TYR A 858 28.31 9.03 -0.19
CA TYR A 858 27.74 7.98 -1.04
C TYR A 858 26.91 8.59 -2.19
N ASN A 859 26.08 9.60 -1.92
CA ASN A 859 25.35 10.31 -2.97
C ASN A 859 26.30 10.97 -3.98
N VAL A 860 27.38 11.61 -3.53
CA VAL A 860 28.39 12.22 -4.42
C VAL A 860 28.98 11.17 -5.36
N ILE A 861 29.39 10.01 -4.85
CA ILE A 861 29.97 8.95 -5.67
C ILE A 861 28.89 8.38 -6.62
N GLY A 862 27.72 8.04 -6.10
CA GLY A 862 26.60 7.49 -6.87
C GLY A 862 26.15 8.39 -8.01
N LEU A 863 25.96 9.68 -7.75
CA LEU A 863 25.60 10.67 -8.77
C LEU A 863 26.74 10.89 -9.76
N SER A 864 28.00 10.87 -9.31
CA SER A 864 29.15 10.98 -10.22
C SER A 864 29.18 9.83 -11.24
N THR A 865 28.73 8.63 -10.87
CA THR A 865 28.63 7.50 -11.83
C THR A 865 27.66 7.77 -12.98
N THR A 866 26.63 8.61 -12.77
CA THR A 866 25.63 8.94 -13.79
C THR A 866 26.18 9.86 -14.90
N ILE A 867 27.35 10.47 -14.66
CA ILE A 867 28.05 11.29 -15.66
C ILE A 867 28.67 10.40 -16.76
N GLY A 868 28.83 9.10 -16.49
CA GLY A 868 29.33 8.11 -17.45
C GLY A 868 30.86 8.07 -17.53
N ASP A 869 31.38 7.94 -18.75
CA ASP A 869 32.79 7.63 -19.05
C ASP A 869 33.81 8.55 -18.33
N THR A 870 33.46 9.84 -18.12
CA THR A 870 34.36 10.77 -17.44
C THR A 870 34.64 10.39 -15.99
N PHE A 871 33.69 9.79 -15.26
CA PHE A 871 33.93 9.35 -13.89
C PHE A 871 34.85 8.13 -13.87
N PHE A 872 34.52 7.10 -14.66
CA PHE A 872 35.23 5.83 -14.66
C PHE A 872 36.68 5.93 -15.17
N ARG A 873 36.97 6.91 -16.03
CA ARG A 873 38.33 7.20 -16.51
C ARG A 873 39.11 8.20 -15.67
N CYS A 874 38.44 8.99 -14.83
CA CYS A 874 39.09 9.99 -13.98
C CYS A 874 39.69 9.39 -12.70
N ILE A 875 39.18 8.24 -12.25
CA ILE A 875 39.61 7.56 -11.01
C ILE A 875 39.96 6.12 -11.32
N GLU A 876 40.91 5.57 -10.58
CA GLU A 876 41.23 4.14 -10.65
C GLU A 876 40.21 3.33 -9.85
N GLY A 877 39.62 2.28 -10.45
CA GLY A 877 38.64 1.42 -9.78
C GLY A 877 39.17 0.76 -8.50
N SER A 878 40.48 0.49 -8.42
CA SER A 878 41.16 0.01 -7.22
C SER A 878 41.02 0.96 -6.03
N SER A 879 41.15 2.27 -6.25
CA SER A 879 41.02 3.29 -5.20
C SER A 879 39.59 3.39 -4.66
N VAL A 880 38.59 3.21 -5.53
CA VAL A 880 37.17 3.17 -5.15
C VAL A 880 36.86 1.91 -4.36
N ALA A 881 37.38 0.76 -4.80
CA ALA A 881 37.23 -0.51 -4.07
C ALA A 881 37.87 -0.44 -2.68
N LEU A 882 39.11 0.08 -2.57
CA LEU A 882 39.77 0.26 -1.28
C LEU A 882 38.98 1.18 -0.34
N ALA A 883 38.36 2.24 -0.84
CA ALA A 883 37.59 3.13 0.02
C ALA A 883 36.27 2.53 0.52
N LEU A 884 35.57 1.79 -0.34
CA LEU A 884 34.19 1.37 -0.08
C LEU A 884 34.08 -0.02 0.56
N VAL A 885 34.91 -0.99 0.17
CA VAL A 885 34.73 -2.40 0.53
C VAL A 885 35.84 -3.01 1.39
N GLU A 886 36.93 -2.28 1.66
CA GLU A 886 38.03 -2.78 2.51
C GLU A 886 37.56 -3.24 3.89
N ASN A 887 36.70 -2.44 4.55
CA ASN A 887 36.22 -2.69 5.92
C ASN A 887 34.77 -3.23 5.95
N VAL A 888 34.27 -3.80 4.84
CA VAL A 888 32.86 -4.21 4.70
C VAL A 888 32.39 -5.16 5.80
N GLN A 889 33.27 -6.05 6.27
CA GLN A 889 32.96 -7.04 7.30
C GLN A 889 32.64 -6.43 8.67
N SER A 890 33.12 -5.21 8.92
CA SER A 890 32.88 -4.48 10.16
C SER A 890 31.68 -3.52 10.09
N MET A 891 31.10 -3.34 8.90
CA MET A 891 30.00 -2.40 8.70
C MET A 891 28.67 -2.97 9.21
N GLU A 892 27.87 -2.12 9.83
CA GLU A 892 26.49 -2.42 10.23
C GLU A 892 25.57 -2.57 9.01
N PHE A 893 24.45 -3.30 9.16
CA PHE A 893 23.53 -3.59 8.05
C PHE A 893 22.95 -2.31 7.45
N ARG A 894 22.63 -1.32 8.28
CA ARG A 894 22.14 -0.01 7.80
C ARG A 894 23.16 0.70 6.90
N HIS A 895 24.46 0.55 7.13
CA HIS A 895 25.52 1.17 6.32
C HIS A 895 25.68 0.44 4.99
N ILE A 896 25.71 -0.90 5.01
CA ILE A 896 25.82 -1.72 3.79
C ILE A 896 24.59 -1.48 2.90
N ARG A 897 23.40 -1.41 3.49
CA ARG A 897 22.15 -1.07 2.79
C ARG A 897 22.27 0.26 2.04
N GLN A 898 22.73 1.32 2.70
CA GLN A 898 22.92 2.64 2.07
C GLN A 898 24.00 2.62 0.98
N LEU A 899 25.11 1.90 1.20
CA LEU A 899 26.18 1.74 0.22
C LEU A 899 25.67 1.09 -1.07
N ILE A 900 24.90 0.00 -0.93
CA ILE A 900 24.28 -0.70 -2.07
C ILE A 900 23.34 0.24 -2.82
N HIS A 901 22.43 0.88 -2.08
CA HIS A 901 21.37 1.70 -2.66
C HIS A 901 21.92 2.94 -3.38
N LEU A 902 22.82 3.68 -2.73
CA LEU A 902 23.27 5.00 -3.20
C LEU A 902 24.46 4.92 -4.14
N VAL A 903 25.35 3.92 -4.00
CA VAL A 903 26.58 3.85 -4.79
C VAL A 903 26.53 2.71 -5.79
N LEU A 904 26.32 1.48 -5.32
CA LEU A 904 26.56 0.29 -6.16
C LEU A 904 25.48 0.10 -7.22
N VAL A 905 24.20 0.33 -6.91
CA VAL A 905 23.12 0.23 -7.90
C VAL A 905 23.31 1.25 -9.05
N PRO A 906 23.55 2.55 -8.79
CA PRO A 906 23.88 3.51 -9.85
C PRO A 906 25.17 3.15 -10.61
N LEU A 907 26.21 2.69 -9.91
CA LEU A 907 27.49 2.32 -10.52
C LEU A 907 27.31 1.17 -11.51
N VAL A 908 26.61 0.10 -11.11
CA VAL A 908 26.31 -1.06 -11.97
C VAL A 908 25.54 -0.63 -13.22
N LYS A 909 24.56 0.28 -13.08
CA LYS A 909 23.71 0.72 -14.21
C LYS A 909 24.45 1.57 -15.24
N ASN A 910 25.51 2.27 -14.85
CA ASN A 910 26.20 3.25 -15.71
C ASN A 910 27.62 2.84 -16.11
N CYS A 911 28.14 1.69 -15.64
CA CYS A 911 29.52 1.27 -15.88
C CYS A 911 29.74 0.82 -17.35
N PRO A 912 30.72 1.42 -18.07
CA PRO A 912 31.11 0.98 -19.41
C PRO A 912 31.63 -0.45 -19.43
N VAL A 913 31.36 -1.18 -20.52
CA VAL A 913 31.68 -2.61 -20.67
C VAL A 913 33.19 -2.88 -20.55
N ASP A 914 34.02 -1.98 -21.05
CA ASP A 914 35.49 -2.07 -21.01
C ASP A 914 36.08 -1.95 -19.59
N LEU A 915 35.30 -1.48 -18.61
CA LEU A 915 35.75 -1.23 -17.24
C LEU A 915 35.05 -2.12 -16.20
N TRP A 916 34.26 -3.10 -16.64
CA TRP A 916 33.56 -4.02 -15.73
C TRP A 916 34.51 -4.80 -14.82
N GLU A 917 35.65 -5.26 -15.32
CA GLU A 917 36.63 -6.00 -14.51
C GLU A 917 37.25 -5.10 -13.42
N ALA A 918 37.65 -3.88 -13.79
CA ALA A 918 38.29 -2.94 -12.87
C ALA A 918 37.36 -2.44 -11.75
N TYR A 919 36.06 -2.30 -12.03
CA TYR A 919 35.08 -1.74 -11.09
C TYR A 919 34.12 -2.78 -10.52
N ILE A 920 33.39 -3.50 -11.37
CA ILE A 920 32.27 -4.36 -10.95
C ILE A 920 32.78 -5.56 -10.14
N ILE A 921 33.80 -6.27 -10.62
CA ILE A 921 34.31 -7.46 -9.92
C ILE A 921 34.97 -7.09 -8.59
N ASN A 922 35.83 -6.07 -8.60
CA ASN A 922 36.55 -5.63 -7.41
C ASN A 922 35.63 -5.11 -6.28
N LEU A 923 34.47 -4.53 -6.65
CA LEU A 923 33.49 -4.06 -5.67
C LEU A 923 32.51 -5.15 -5.24
N LEU A 924 31.97 -5.94 -6.18
CA LEU A 924 30.91 -6.91 -5.88
C LEU A 924 31.43 -8.16 -5.18
N HIS A 925 32.64 -8.62 -5.46
CA HIS A 925 33.17 -9.85 -4.87
C HIS A 925 33.19 -9.82 -3.32
N PRO A 926 33.91 -8.87 -2.67
CA PRO A 926 33.97 -8.82 -1.20
C PRO A 926 32.61 -8.53 -0.58
N LEU A 927 31.78 -7.70 -1.23
CA LEU A 927 30.46 -7.34 -0.76
C LEU A 927 29.51 -8.54 -0.75
N LEU A 928 29.35 -9.23 -1.88
CA LEU A 928 28.40 -10.35 -2.01
C LEU A 928 28.84 -11.54 -1.16
N LEU A 929 30.15 -11.77 -1.02
CA LEU A 929 30.67 -12.81 -0.12
C LEU A 929 30.27 -12.53 1.33
N HIS A 930 30.48 -11.30 1.80
CA HIS A 930 30.10 -10.93 3.16
C HIS A 930 28.57 -10.91 3.35
N CYS A 931 27.81 -10.34 2.40
CA CYS A 931 26.35 -10.29 2.48
C CYS A 931 25.74 -11.70 2.49
N HIS A 932 26.28 -12.64 1.69
CA HIS A 932 25.84 -14.04 1.73
C HIS A 932 26.02 -14.60 3.14
N GLN A 933 27.23 -14.55 3.70
CA GLN A 933 27.51 -15.09 5.03
C GLN A 933 26.67 -14.44 6.13
N ALA A 934 26.58 -13.10 6.14
CA ALA A 934 25.85 -12.36 7.17
C ALA A 934 24.34 -12.62 7.10
N LEU A 935 23.75 -12.60 5.89
CA LEU A 935 22.32 -12.87 5.72
C LEU A 935 21.98 -14.31 6.07
N SER A 936 22.75 -15.31 5.62
CA SER A 936 22.51 -16.72 5.97
C SER A 936 22.58 -16.94 7.48
N CYS A 937 23.56 -16.35 8.18
CA CYS A 937 23.68 -16.42 9.63
C CYS A 937 22.50 -15.75 10.35
N SER A 938 22.13 -14.52 9.98
CA SER A 938 21.03 -13.80 10.64
C SER A 938 19.66 -14.41 10.36
N TRP A 939 19.40 -14.88 9.13
CA TRP A 939 18.15 -15.58 8.79
C TRP A 939 18.05 -16.94 9.48
N SER A 940 19.13 -17.71 9.56
CA SER A 940 19.10 -18.98 10.30
C SER A 940 18.91 -18.76 11.80
N SER A 941 19.49 -17.72 12.38
CA SER A 941 19.25 -17.31 13.76
C SER A 941 17.79 -16.88 13.98
N LEU A 942 17.20 -16.11 13.05
CA LEU A 942 15.79 -15.69 13.14
C LEU A 942 14.84 -16.90 13.04
N LEU A 943 15.09 -17.83 12.12
CA LEU A 943 14.23 -18.99 11.89
C LEU A 943 14.32 -20.03 13.01
N ASN A 944 15.48 -20.20 13.64
CA ASN A 944 15.70 -21.23 14.67
C ASN A 944 15.56 -20.69 16.12
N GLU A 945 16.02 -19.47 16.38
CA GLU A 945 16.10 -18.88 17.72
C GLU A 945 15.14 -17.68 17.90
N ALA A 946 14.34 -17.33 16.89
CA ALA A 946 13.47 -16.14 16.87
C ALA A 946 14.21 -14.80 17.06
N ARG A 947 15.52 -14.75 16.82
CA ARG A 947 16.34 -13.53 16.93
C ARG A 947 17.31 -13.40 15.79
N ALA A 948 17.32 -12.26 15.10
CA ALA A 948 18.17 -12.05 13.93
C ALA A 948 19.64 -11.73 14.28
N LYS A 949 19.93 -11.23 15.49
CA LYS A 949 21.29 -10.91 15.98
C LYS A 949 22.12 -10.12 14.96
N VAL A 950 21.57 -9.00 14.50
CA VAL A 950 22.25 -8.13 13.52
C VAL A 950 23.45 -7.40 14.16
N PRO A 951 24.47 -6.99 13.38
CA PRO A 951 25.65 -6.31 13.91
C PRO A 951 25.40 -4.88 14.41
N ASP A 952 24.25 -4.28 14.11
CA ASP A 952 23.89 -2.91 14.50
C ASP A 952 23.75 -2.75 16.02
N ASN A 953 24.40 -1.74 16.60
CA ASN A 953 24.30 -1.45 18.04
C ASN A 953 23.00 -0.69 18.37
N ILE A 954 21.96 -1.44 18.78
CA ILE A 954 20.62 -0.93 19.13
C ILE A 954 20.56 -0.35 20.56
N GLY A 955 21.61 -0.53 21.37
CA GLY A 955 21.65 -0.08 22.78
C GLY A 955 20.82 -0.94 23.73
N ASN A 956 21.14 -0.91 25.03
CA ASN A 956 20.43 -1.72 26.03
C ASN A 956 19.12 -1.03 26.45
N LEU A 957 18.01 -1.40 25.82
CA LEU A 957 16.65 -1.00 26.23
C LEU A 957 16.15 -1.97 27.32
N LEU A 958 16.45 -1.67 28.58
CA LEU A 958 15.91 -2.42 29.74
C LEU A 958 14.37 -2.46 29.68
N GLY A 959 13.79 -3.66 29.60
CA GLY A 959 12.34 -3.88 29.61
C GLY A 959 11.64 -3.90 28.24
N SER A 960 12.38 -3.90 27.12
CA SER A 960 11.79 -3.78 25.78
C SER A 960 12.36 -4.76 24.73
N GLU A 961 12.64 -6.01 25.12
CA GLU A 961 13.24 -7.05 24.26
C GLU A 961 12.48 -7.27 22.94
N LEU A 962 11.15 -7.22 22.97
CA LEU A 962 10.30 -7.33 21.76
C LEU A 962 10.57 -6.19 20.75
N LYS A 963 10.80 -4.96 21.22
CA LYS A 963 11.11 -3.84 20.31
C LYS A 963 12.47 -4.03 19.64
N VAL A 964 13.44 -4.56 20.38
CA VAL A 964 14.76 -4.87 19.83
C VAL A 964 14.64 -5.97 18.78
N GLU A 965 13.92 -7.06 19.06
CA GLU A 965 13.65 -8.14 18.09
C GLU A 965 13.03 -7.62 16.79
N VAL A 966 11.98 -6.79 16.88
CA VAL A 966 11.33 -6.18 15.71
C VAL A 966 12.30 -5.30 14.90
N MET A 967 13.16 -4.54 15.58
CA MET A 967 14.17 -3.71 14.92
C MET A 967 15.26 -4.54 14.22
N GLU A 968 15.75 -5.60 14.86
CA GLU A 968 16.72 -6.53 14.27
C GLU A 968 16.14 -7.21 13.03
N GLU A 969 14.89 -7.70 13.10
CA GLU A 969 14.21 -8.30 11.97
C GLU A 969 14.03 -7.30 10.82
N LYS A 970 13.63 -6.06 11.12
CA LYS A 970 13.47 -5.01 10.09
C LYS A 970 14.80 -4.69 9.39
N LEU A 971 15.89 -4.56 10.13
CA LEU A 971 17.22 -4.32 9.56
C LEU A 971 17.67 -5.49 8.67
N LEU A 972 17.41 -6.73 9.08
CA LEU A 972 17.69 -7.93 8.28
C LEU A 972 16.91 -7.93 6.97
N ARG A 973 15.60 -7.67 7.02
CA ARG A 973 14.73 -7.60 5.84
C ARG A 973 15.15 -6.46 4.91
N ASP A 974 15.43 -5.29 5.44
CA ASP A 974 15.86 -4.12 4.66
C ASP A 974 17.16 -4.38 3.89
N LEU A 975 18.18 -4.99 4.52
CA LEU A 975 19.41 -5.37 3.83
C LEU A 975 19.15 -6.46 2.78
N THR A 976 18.38 -7.49 3.13
CA THR A 976 18.01 -8.58 2.21
C THR A 976 17.37 -8.04 0.92
N ARG A 977 16.42 -7.11 1.07
CA ARG A 977 15.72 -6.46 -0.04
C ARG A 977 16.64 -5.62 -0.91
N GLU A 978 17.58 -4.89 -0.33
CA GLU A 978 18.55 -4.09 -1.11
C GLU A 978 19.58 -4.96 -1.84
N VAL A 979 20.06 -6.06 -1.24
CA VAL A 979 20.91 -7.03 -1.93
C VAL A 979 20.17 -7.66 -3.12
N CYS A 980 18.91 -8.03 -2.94
CA CYS A 980 18.07 -8.51 -4.04
C CYS A 980 17.85 -7.44 -5.12
N SER A 981 17.69 -6.17 -4.73
CA SER A 981 17.59 -5.04 -5.67
C SER A 981 18.88 -4.85 -6.49
N LEU A 982 20.05 -5.05 -5.88
CA LEU A 982 21.33 -5.02 -6.59
C LEU A 982 21.42 -6.14 -7.63
N LEU A 983 21.05 -7.37 -7.27
CA LEU A 983 20.99 -8.50 -8.20
C LEU A 983 19.99 -8.25 -9.33
N SER A 984 18.84 -7.64 -9.02
CA SER A 984 17.86 -7.19 -10.01
C SER A 984 18.44 -6.16 -10.98
N ALA A 985 19.23 -5.20 -10.48
CA ALA A 985 19.90 -4.20 -11.30
C ALA A 985 20.91 -4.83 -12.27
N LEU A 986 21.68 -5.84 -11.82
CA LEU A 986 22.59 -6.63 -12.67
C LEU A 986 21.85 -7.33 -13.81
N ALA A 987 20.61 -7.77 -13.55
CA ALA A 987 19.75 -8.46 -14.50
C ALA A 987 18.90 -7.53 -15.37
N SER A 988 19.09 -6.21 -15.27
CA SER A 988 18.29 -5.27 -16.05
C SER A 988 18.47 -5.50 -17.56
N PRO A 989 17.40 -5.40 -18.37
CA PRO A 989 17.46 -5.66 -19.82
C PRO A 989 18.49 -4.79 -20.55
N ASN A 990 18.66 -3.54 -20.10
CA ASN A 990 19.60 -2.59 -20.71
C ASN A 990 21.06 -3.06 -20.61
N LEU A 991 21.44 -3.74 -19.53
CA LEU A 991 22.79 -4.27 -19.32
C LEU A 991 22.98 -5.67 -19.92
N ASN A 992 21.90 -6.26 -20.44
CA ASN A 992 21.86 -7.63 -20.94
C ASN A 992 21.19 -7.74 -22.31
N SER A 993 21.41 -6.75 -23.18
CA SER A 993 20.84 -6.72 -24.54
C SER A 993 21.29 -7.89 -25.43
N GLY A 994 22.38 -8.58 -25.06
CA GLY A 994 22.85 -9.79 -25.74
C GLY A 994 22.02 -11.04 -25.45
N LEU A 995 21.15 -11.04 -24.44
CA LEU A 995 20.26 -12.17 -24.15
C LEU A 995 18.98 -12.08 -24.99
N PRO A 996 18.56 -13.17 -25.66
CA PRO A 996 17.32 -13.19 -26.43
C PRO A 996 16.10 -13.06 -25.51
N SER A 997 15.06 -12.36 -25.99
CA SER A 997 13.77 -12.32 -25.28
C SER A 997 13.03 -13.65 -25.42
N LEU A 998 12.25 -14.03 -24.41
CA LEU A 998 11.50 -15.29 -24.42
C LEU A 998 10.50 -15.39 -25.57
N GLU A 999 9.95 -14.25 -26.01
CA GLU A 999 9.04 -14.13 -27.16
C GLU A 999 9.73 -14.45 -28.50
N GLN A 1000 11.03 -14.15 -28.62
CA GLN A 1000 11.83 -14.48 -29.81
C GLN A 1000 12.21 -15.96 -29.87
N ILE A 1001 12.27 -16.64 -28.72
CA ILE A 1001 12.61 -18.06 -28.63
C ILE A 1001 11.39 -18.93 -29.01
N GLY A 1002 10.15 -18.45 -28.81
CA GLY A 1002 8.92 -19.19 -29.14
C GLY A 1002 8.69 -20.42 -28.25
N PRO A 1003 7.46 -20.94 -28.12
CA PRO A 1003 7.17 -22.12 -27.30
C PRO A 1003 7.55 -23.46 -27.98
N THR A 1004 7.78 -23.45 -29.30
CA THR A 1004 7.98 -24.64 -30.15
C THR A 1004 9.32 -24.68 -30.88
N ASN A 1005 10.15 -23.63 -30.82
CA ASN A 1005 11.49 -23.73 -31.39
C ASN A 1005 12.35 -24.52 -30.41
N ARG A 1006 12.49 -25.81 -30.69
CA ARG A 1006 13.65 -26.59 -30.27
C ARG A 1006 14.88 -25.76 -30.64
N VAL A 1007 15.56 -25.17 -29.66
CA VAL A 1007 16.80 -24.45 -29.94
C VAL A 1007 17.79 -25.51 -30.41
N GLU A 1008 17.98 -25.62 -31.73
CA GLU A 1008 18.96 -26.55 -32.29
C GLU A 1008 20.32 -26.25 -31.67
N ALA A 1009 21.07 -27.30 -31.32
CA ALA A 1009 22.38 -27.17 -30.66
C ALA A 1009 23.38 -26.30 -31.46
N SER A 1010 23.14 -26.11 -32.76
CA SER A 1010 23.87 -25.26 -33.71
C SER A 1010 23.75 -23.75 -33.44
N HIS A 1011 22.70 -23.29 -32.73
CA HIS A 1011 22.47 -21.86 -32.42
C HIS A 1011 22.93 -21.44 -31.02
N LEU A 1012 23.39 -22.39 -30.19
CA LEU A 1012 23.88 -22.12 -28.84
C LEU A 1012 25.29 -21.51 -28.88
N LYS A 1013 25.48 -20.42 -28.15
CA LYS A 1013 26.80 -19.78 -28.04
C LYS A 1013 27.47 -20.10 -26.70
N ASN A 1014 28.80 -20.06 -26.66
CA ASN A 1014 29.54 -20.14 -25.40
C ASN A 1014 29.30 -18.89 -24.55
N VAL A 1015 29.41 -19.01 -23.23
CA VAL A 1015 29.21 -17.89 -22.28
C VAL A 1015 30.15 -16.72 -22.60
N GLU A 1016 31.36 -17.01 -23.06
CA GLU A 1016 32.36 -16.02 -23.52
C GLU A 1016 31.83 -15.09 -24.62
N SER A 1017 30.91 -15.55 -25.47
CA SER A 1017 30.32 -14.72 -26.53
C SER A 1017 29.31 -13.68 -26.03
N TYR A 1018 28.83 -13.84 -24.80
CA TYR A 1018 27.88 -12.94 -24.17
C TYR A 1018 28.56 -11.88 -23.29
N VAL A 1019 29.86 -12.01 -23.01
CA VAL A 1019 30.62 -11.15 -22.10
C VAL A 1019 30.59 -9.66 -22.49
N SER A 1020 30.58 -9.35 -23.79
CA SER A 1020 30.56 -7.96 -24.27
C SER A 1020 29.18 -7.31 -24.29
N ASN A 1021 28.11 -8.10 -24.17
CA ASN A 1021 26.72 -7.65 -24.36
C ASN A 1021 25.77 -8.09 -23.23
N SER A 1022 26.27 -8.79 -22.21
CA SER A 1022 25.53 -9.25 -21.05
C SER A 1022 26.39 -9.26 -19.80
N LEU A 1023 25.98 -8.45 -18.83
CA LEU A 1023 26.61 -8.39 -17.51
C LEU A 1023 26.44 -9.70 -16.73
N ILE A 1024 25.31 -10.40 -16.90
CA ILE A 1024 25.11 -11.73 -16.29
C ILE A 1024 26.07 -12.76 -16.91
N GLY A 1025 26.23 -12.74 -18.24
CA GLY A 1025 27.24 -13.58 -18.92
C GLY A 1025 28.66 -13.31 -18.42
N PHE A 1026 29.02 -12.03 -18.24
CA PHE A 1026 30.30 -11.63 -17.65
C PHE A 1026 30.44 -12.09 -16.20
N LEU A 1027 29.43 -11.90 -15.35
CA LEU A 1027 29.44 -12.33 -13.95
C LEU A 1027 29.69 -13.84 -13.82
N MET A 1028 29.04 -14.65 -14.66
CA MET A 1028 29.17 -16.11 -14.64
C MET A 1028 30.58 -16.61 -15.03
N LEU A 1029 31.39 -15.79 -15.73
CA LEU A 1029 32.79 -16.11 -16.00
C LEU A 1029 33.65 -15.99 -14.73
N HIS A 1030 33.30 -15.07 -13.83
CA HIS A 1030 34.00 -14.83 -12.57
C HIS A 1030 33.38 -15.62 -11.41
N LYS A 1031 33.76 -16.91 -11.30
CA LYS A 1031 33.21 -17.85 -10.31
C LYS A 1031 33.22 -17.34 -8.87
N GLY A 1032 34.23 -16.56 -8.48
CA GLY A 1032 34.34 -15.98 -7.13
C GLY A 1032 33.20 -15.02 -6.76
N THR A 1033 32.69 -14.24 -7.72
CA THR A 1033 31.58 -13.29 -7.50
C THR A 1033 30.23 -13.92 -7.82
N ALA A 1034 30.18 -14.80 -8.82
CA ALA A 1034 28.95 -15.50 -9.20
C ALA A 1034 28.44 -16.43 -8.08
N LEU A 1035 29.32 -17.19 -7.42
CA LEU A 1035 28.88 -18.20 -6.46
C LEU A 1035 28.09 -17.61 -5.26
N PRO A 1036 28.54 -16.54 -4.57
CA PRO A 1036 27.74 -15.89 -3.54
C PRO A 1036 26.40 -15.36 -4.06
N ALA A 1037 26.37 -14.76 -5.27
CA ALA A 1037 25.13 -14.25 -5.86
C ALA A 1037 24.10 -15.36 -6.13
N LEU A 1038 24.57 -16.49 -6.67
CA LEU A 1038 23.76 -17.68 -6.94
C LEU A 1038 23.24 -18.30 -5.64
N ARG A 1039 24.06 -18.39 -4.59
CA ARG A 1039 23.62 -18.89 -3.28
C ARG A 1039 22.54 -18.00 -2.65
N ILE A 1040 22.73 -16.69 -2.66
CA ILE A 1040 21.71 -15.73 -2.20
C ILE A 1040 20.42 -15.95 -2.99
N SER A 1041 20.49 -16.13 -4.32
CA SER A 1041 19.28 -16.35 -5.13
C SER A 1041 18.51 -17.65 -4.77
N LEU A 1042 19.18 -18.67 -4.24
CA LEU A 1042 18.53 -19.88 -3.77
C LEU A 1042 17.92 -19.69 -2.38
N GLU A 1043 18.69 -19.12 -1.45
CA GLU A 1043 18.30 -18.97 -0.04
C GLU A 1043 17.13 -17.98 0.15
N VAL A 1044 17.00 -16.97 -0.71
CA VAL A 1044 15.87 -16.01 -0.67
C VAL A 1044 14.51 -16.71 -0.75
N PHE A 1045 14.39 -17.84 -1.45
CA PHE A 1045 13.15 -18.60 -1.52
C PHE A 1045 12.82 -19.37 -0.23
N THR A 1046 13.80 -19.49 0.69
CA THR A 1046 13.60 -20.07 2.03
C THR A 1046 13.29 -19.03 3.09
N TRP A 1047 13.60 -17.75 2.83
CA TRP A 1047 13.37 -16.65 3.75
C TRP A 1047 11.92 -16.14 3.66
N THR A 1048 11.32 -15.78 4.80
CA THR A 1048 9.91 -15.39 4.90
C THR A 1048 9.66 -13.93 4.48
N ASP A 1049 10.21 -13.48 3.34
CA ASP A 1049 10.09 -12.10 2.83
C ASP A 1049 9.66 -12.04 1.35
N GLY A 1050 8.36 -11.88 1.10
CA GLY A 1050 7.83 -11.80 -0.27
C GLY A 1050 8.35 -10.61 -1.09
N GLU A 1051 8.69 -9.48 -0.45
CA GLU A 1051 9.22 -8.33 -1.19
C GLU A 1051 10.63 -8.62 -1.74
N ALA A 1052 11.46 -9.34 -0.98
CA ALA A 1052 12.77 -9.79 -1.44
C ALA A 1052 12.64 -10.75 -2.64
N VAL A 1053 11.67 -11.68 -2.58
CA VAL A 1053 11.36 -12.60 -3.70
C VAL A 1053 10.95 -11.83 -4.96
N THR A 1054 10.13 -10.78 -4.81
CA THR A 1054 9.74 -9.93 -5.95
C THR A 1054 10.95 -9.29 -6.63
N LYS A 1055 11.93 -8.83 -5.84
CA LYS A 1055 13.14 -8.17 -6.34
C LYS A 1055 14.14 -9.14 -6.99
N ILE A 1056 14.21 -10.40 -6.54
CA ILE A 1056 15.16 -11.39 -7.09
C ILE A 1056 14.69 -12.05 -8.40
N ILE A 1057 13.37 -12.10 -8.66
CA ILE A 1057 12.80 -12.75 -9.86
C ILE A 1057 13.45 -12.33 -11.19
N PRO A 1058 13.69 -11.03 -11.47
CA PRO A 1058 14.38 -10.62 -12.71
C PRO A 1058 15.78 -11.24 -12.86
N PHE A 1059 16.51 -11.41 -11.76
CA PHE A 1059 17.82 -12.05 -11.75
C PHE A 1059 17.73 -13.55 -12.06
N CYS A 1060 16.79 -14.26 -11.43
CA CYS A 1060 16.52 -15.66 -11.75
C CYS A 1060 16.12 -15.83 -13.23
N GLY A 1061 15.24 -14.96 -13.74
CA GLY A 1061 14.83 -14.96 -15.15
C GLY A 1061 16.00 -14.76 -16.12
N ALA A 1062 16.90 -13.82 -15.83
CA ALA A 1062 18.08 -13.60 -16.67
C ALA A 1062 19.05 -14.80 -16.67
N ILE A 1063 19.22 -15.47 -15.52
CA ILE A 1063 20.03 -16.69 -15.42
C ILE A 1063 19.38 -17.85 -16.21
N ILE A 1064 18.05 -17.99 -16.14
CA ILE A 1064 17.31 -18.99 -16.92
C ILE A 1064 17.50 -18.75 -18.41
N LEU A 1065 17.37 -17.50 -18.88
CA LEU A 1065 17.62 -17.14 -20.28
C LEU A 1065 19.06 -17.43 -20.71
N LEU A 1066 20.04 -17.17 -19.84
CA LEU A 1066 21.43 -17.54 -20.11
C LEU A 1066 21.62 -19.07 -20.18
N ALA A 1067 20.97 -19.85 -19.31
CA ALA A 1067 21.03 -21.31 -19.34
C ALA A 1067 20.39 -21.89 -20.62
N ILE A 1068 19.30 -21.29 -21.10
CA ILE A 1068 18.64 -21.68 -22.35
C ILE A 1068 19.54 -21.36 -23.55
N SER A 1069 20.12 -20.16 -23.60
CA SER A 1069 20.87 -19.65 -24.76
C SER A 1069 22.35 -20.05 -24.83
N SER A 1070 22.90 -20.59 -23.74
CA SER A 1070 24.30 -21.03 -23.66
C SER A 1070 24.47 -22.55 -23.68
N ASN A 1071 25.69 -22.99 -24.01
CA ASN A 1071 26.09 -24.39 -23.91
C ASN A 1071 26.79 -24.75 -22.58
N ASN A 1072 26.78 -23.86 -21.58
CA ASN A 1072 27.48 -24.11 -20.32
C ASN A 1072 26.71 -25.13 -19.46
N GLN A 1073 27.37 -26.24 -19.13
CA GLN A 1073 26.79 -27.33 -18.35
C GLN A 1073 26.57 -26.94 -16.88
N GLU A 1074 27.50 -26.23 -16.23
CA GLU A 1074 27.39 -25.87 -14.81
C GLU A 1074 26.18 -24.97 -14.55
N VAL A 1075 25.97 -23.96 -15.40
CA VAL A 1075 24.83 -23.02 -15.28
C VAL A 1075 23.51 -23.74 -15.57
N ARG A 1076 23.50 -24.64 -16.55
CA ARG A 1076 22.31 -25.44 -16.87
C ARG A 1076 21.92 -26.38 -15.74
N GLU A 1077 22.88 -27.10 -15.15
CA GLU A 1077 22.64 -28.00 -14.01
C GLU A 1077 22.14 -27.22 -12.79
N PHE A 1078 22.75 -26.06 -12.47
CA PHE A 1078 22.30 -25.18 -11.39
C PHE A 1078 20.84 -24.74 -11.58
N VAL A 1079 20.47 -24.30 -12.78
CA VAL A 1079 19.10 -23.83 -13.07
C VAL A 1079 18.11 -24.99 -13.04
N ALA A 1080 18.44 -26.09 -13.70
CA ALA A 1080 17.55 -27.22 -13.89
C ALA A 1080 17.29 -28.01 -12.59
N LYS A 1081 18.26 -28.02 -11.68
CA LYS A 1081 18.17 -28.72 -10.39
C LYS A 1081 17.94 -27.78 -9.22
N ASP A 1082 18.92 -26.95 -8.88
CA ASP A 1082 18.96 -26.24 -7.60
C ASP A 1082 17.98 -25.06 -7.59
N LEU A 1083 17.98 -24.23 -8.64
CA LEU A 1083 17.05 -23.10 -8.75
C LEU A 1083 15.61 -23.59 -8.91
N PHE A 1084 15.37 -24.61 -9.75
CA PHE A 1084 14.05 -25.18 -9.92
C PHE A 1084 13.47 -25.71 -8.61
N PHE A 1085 14.28 -26.44 -7.83
CA PHE A 1085 13.88 -26.92 -6.51
C PHE A 1085 13.65 -25.78 -5.52
N ALA A 1086 14.52 -24.76 -5.49
CA ALA A 1086 14.36 -23.61 -4.59
C ALA A 1086 13.08 -22.81 -4.88
N ILE A 1087 12.72 -22.60 -6.16
CA ILE A 1087 11.46 -21.92 -6.52
C ILE A 1087 10.24 -22.74 -6.05
N ILE A 1088 10.27 -24.07 -6.18
CA ILE A 1088 9.20 -24.94 -5.68
C ILE A 1088 9.11 -24.88 -4.15
N GLN A 1089 10.24 -24.85 -3.44
CA GLN A 1089 10.25 -24.61 -1.99
C GLN A 1089 9.69 -23.24 -1.63
N GLY A 1090 9.98 -22.21 -2.42
CA GLY A 1090 9.43 -20.86 -2.24
C GLY A 1090 7.90 -20.82 -2.36
N LEU A 1091 7.30 -21.69 -3.17
CA LEU A 1091 5.84 -21.85 -3.26
C LEU A 1091 5.22 -22.52 -2.01
N ALA A 1092 6.03 -23.08 -1.11
CA ALA A 1092 5.57 -23.58 0.19
C ALA A 1092 5.34 -22.46 1.22
N LEU A 1093 5.93 -21.28 1.02
CA LEU A 1093 5.81 -20.15 1.93
C LEU A 1093 4.57 -19.29 1.62
N GLU A 1094 3.79 -18.98 2.65
CA GLU A 1094 2.58 -18.16 2.53
C GLU A 1094 2.89 -16.70 2.13
N SER A 1095 4.07 -16.18 2.51
CA SER A 1095 4.53 -14.84 2.14
C SER A 1095 4.62 -14.62 0.62
N ASN A 1096 4.75 -15.71 -0.16
CA ASN A 1096 4.95 -15.65 -1.61
C ASN A 1096 3.66 -15.80 -2.41
N ALA A 1097 2.52 -15.81 -1.73
CA ALA A 1097 1.25 -16.13 -2.36
C ALA A 1097 0.78 -15.07 -3.38
N ILE A 1098 1.14 -13.78 -3.20
CA ILE A 1098 0.88 -12.71 -4.19
C ILE A 1098 1.71 -12.93 -5.46
N ILE A 1099 2.90 -13.51 -5.31
CA ILE A 1099 3.93 -13.64 -6.35
C ILE A 1099 3.87 -15.03 -7.01
N SER A 1100 2.93 -15.88 -6.58
CA SER A 1100 2.86 -17.27 -7.01
C SER A 1100 2.74 -17.43 -8.53
N ALA A 1101 2.10 -16.48 -9.22
CA ALA A 1101 1.95 -16.47 -10.67
C ALA A 1101 3.28 -16.26 -11.43
N ASP A 1102 4.19 -15.47 -10.85
CA ASP A 1102 5.51 -15.20 -11.42
C ASP A 1102 6.45 -16.38 -11.15
N LEU A 1103 6.43 -16.94 -9.94
CA LEU A 1103 7.18 -18.15 -9.59
C LEU A 1103 6.78 -19.35 -10.47
N LEU A 1104 5.47 -19.57 -10.68
CA LEU A 1104 4.97 -20.56 -11.64
C LEU A 1104 5.43 -20.26 -13.07
N GLY A 1105 5.58 -18.98 -13.42
CA GLY A 1105 6.15 -18.56 -14.69
C GLY A 1105 7.59 -19.06 -14.86
N LEU A 1106 8.45 -18.82 -13.87
CA LEU A 1106 9.83 -19.30 -13.88
C LEU A 1106 9.91 -20.83 -13.90
N CYS A 1107 9.09 -21.53 -13.11
CA CYS A 1107 9.05 -23.01 -13.15
C CYS A 1107 8.64 -23.52 -14.54
N ARG A 1108 7.67 -22.89 -15.19
CA ARG A 1108 7.25 -23.24 -16.57
C ARG A 1108 8.40 -23.02 -17.54
N GLU A 1109 9.10 -21.90 -17.44
CA GLU A 1109 10.24 -21.58 -18.31
C GLU A 1109 11.35 -22.64 -18.19
N ILE A 1110 11.73 -22.98 -16.96
CA ILE A 1110 12.73 -24.03 -16.71
C ILE A 1110 12.28 -25.36 -17.30
N TYR A 1111 11.05 -25.80 -17.01
CA TYR A 1111 10.58 -27.11 -17.43
C TYR A 1111 10.44 -27.21 -18.96
N VAL A 1112 9.81 -26.23 -19.61
CA VAL A 1112 9.55 -26.28 -21.06
C VAL A 1112 10.84 -26.20 -21.87
N TYR A 1113 11.81 -25.37 -21.47
CA TYR A 1113 13.01 -25.14 -22.28
C TYR A 1113 14.22 -26.01 -21.91
N LEU A 1114 14.29 -26.53 -20.68
CA LEU A 1114 15.46 -27.29 -20.21
C LEU A 1114 15.21 -28.78 -19.98
N SER A 1115 13.97 -29.25 -19.82
CA SER A 1115 13.70 -30.67 -19.50
C SER A 1115 14.14 -31.67 -20.58
N GLU A 1116 14.18 -31.27 -21.85
CA GLU A 1116 14.72 -32.13 -22.93
C GLU A 1116 16.26 -32.19 -22.91
N ARG A 1117 16.92 -31.13 -22.44
CA ARG A 1117 18.38 -30.99 -22.42
C ARG A 1117 19.01 -31.51 -21.13
N ASP A 1118 18.25 -31.53 -20.04
CA ASP A 1118 18.70 -31.96 -18.73
C ASP A 1118 17.60 -32.81 -18.05
N PRO A 1119 17.91 -34.03 -17.55
CA PRO A 1119 16.93 -34.85 -16.84
C PRO A 1119 16.56 -34.30 -15.44
N ALA A 1120 17.31 -33.36 -14.88
CA ALA A 1120 17.12 -32.87 -13.51
C ALA A 1120 15.71 -32.32 -13.21
N PRO A 1121 15.03 -31.53 -14.07
CA PRO A 1121 13.69 -31.02 -13.77
C PRO A 1121 12.68 -32.15 -13.59
N ARG A 1122 12.79 -33.23 -14.38
CA ARG A 1122 11.96 -34.44 -14.22
C ARG A 1122 12.25 -35.13 -12.90
N GLN A 1123 13.52 -35.25 -12.52
CA GLN A 1123 13.93 -35.86 -11.24
C GLN A 1123 13.43 -35.06 -10.04
N VAL A 1124 13.48 -33.73 -10.10
CA VAL A 1124 12.97 -32.85 -9.04
C VAL A 1124 11.46 -33.02 -8.87
N LEU A 1125 10.68 -33.05 -9.96
CA LEU A 1125 9.24 -33.34 -9.86
C LEU A 1125 8.97 -34.75 -9.30
N MET A 1126 9.70 -35.76 -9.75
CA MET A 1126 9.59 -37.13 -9.22
C MET A 1126 10.02 -37.26 -7.75
N SER A 1127 10.79 -36.31 -7.22
CA SER A 1127 11.18 -36.29 -5.81
C SER A 1127 10.08 -35.76 -4.88
N LEU A 1128 9.00 -35.20 -5.43
CA LEU A 1128 7.86 -34.73 -4.65
C LEU A 1128 7.02 -35.93 -4.17
N PRO A 1129 6.50 -35.89 -2.93
CA PRO A 1129 5.99 -37.06 -2.23
C PRO A 1129 4.80 -37.78 -2.88
N ASN A 1130 4.00 -37.09 -3.72
CA ASN A 1130 2.77 -37.63 -4.30
C ASN A 1130 2.74 -37.69 -5.84
N ILE A 1131 3.86 -37.54 -6.54
CA ILE A 1131 3.88 -37.67 -8.02
C ILE A 1131 4.16 -39.11 -8.43
N THR A 1132 3.27 -39.72 -9.20
CA THR A 1132 3.57 -40.98 -9.89
C THR A 1132 4.18 -40.75 -11.27
N LYS A 1133 4.82 -41.78 -11.82
CA LYS A 1133 5.39 -41.72 -13.18
C LYS A 1133 4.32 -41.49 -14.24
N ASP A 1134 3.10 -41.99 -14.03
CA ASP A 1134 1.98 -41.85 -14.95
C ASP A 1134 1.40 -40.42 -14.90
N ASP A 1135 1.38 -39.78 -13.74
CA ASP A 1135 0.97 -38.37 -13.60
C ASP A 1135 1.92 -37.42 -14.37
N LEU A 1136 3.22 -37.69 -14.29
CA LEU A 1136 4.23 -36.92 -15.03
C LEU A 1136 4.07 -37.10 -16.54
N LEU A 1137 3.80 -38.33 -17.01
CA LEU A 1137 3.54 -38.60 -18.42
C LEU A 1137 2.25 -37.92 -18.91
N GLY A 1138 1.19 -37.93 -18.11
CA GLY A 1138 -0.05 -37.21 -18.40
C GLY A 1138 0.15 -35.70 -18.48
N PHE A 1139 0.99 -35.14 -17.62
CA PHE A 1139 1.39 -33.73 -17.68
C PHE A 1139 2.20 -33.39 -18.94
N GLU A 1140 3.19 -34.20 -19.30
CA GLU A 1140 3.99 -34.01 -20.52
C GLU A 1140 3.12 -34.08 -21.79
N ASP A 1141 2.17 -35.03 -21.84
CA ASP A 1141 1.19 -35.13 -22.93
C ASP A 1141 0.28 -33.89 -23.01
N ALA A 1142 -0.23 -33.40 -21.88
CA ALA A 1142 -1.03 -32.18 -21.82
C ALA A 1142 -0.24 -30.93 -22.24
N LEU A 1143 1.02 -30.81 -21.83
CA LEU A 1143 1.91 -29.72 -22.25
C LEU A 1143 2.18 -29.74 -23.75
N SER A 1144 2.40 -30.93 -24.34
CA SER A 1144 2.68 -31.07 -25.77
C SER A 1144 1.51 -30.63 -26.67
N LYS A 1145 0.27 -30.76 -26.16
CA LYS A 1145 -0.97 -30.39 -26.86
C LYS A 1145 -1.33 -28.91 -26.72
N THR A 1146 -0.65 -28.19 -25.83
CA THR A 1146 -1.03 -26.84 -25.40
C THR A 1146 0.04 -25.83 -25.79
N SER A 1147 -0.29 -24.85 -26.65
CA SER A 1147 0.65 -23.77 -27.03
C SER A 1147 0.52 -22.50 -26.18
N SER A 1148 -0.57 -22.36 -25.42
CA SER A 1148 -0.83 -21.19 -24.58
C SER A 1148 0.01 -21.20 -23.30
N PRO A 1149 0.82 -20.16 -23.02
CA PRO A 1149 1.64 -20.10 -21.80
C PRO A 1149 0.77 -20.02 -20.53
N LYS A 1150 -0.44 -19.47 -20.61
CA LYS A 1150 -1.37 -19.41 -19.48
C LYS A 1150 -1.89 -20.79 -19.10
N GLU A 1151 -2.24 -21.61 -20.10
CA GLU A 1151 -2.73 -22.97 -19.89
C GLU A 1151 -1.60 -23.90 -19.43
N GLN A 1152 -0.39 -23.76 -19.99
CA GLN A 1152 0.78 -24.49 -19.50
C GLN A 1152 1.09 -24.20 -18.02
N LYS A 1153 0.99 -22.93 -17.58
CA LYS A 1153 1.10 -22.58 -16.15
C LYS A 1153 0.01 -23.24 -15.31
N GLN A 1154 -1.22 -23.34 -15.82
CA GLN A 1154 -2.34 -23.98 -15.13
C GLN A 1154 -2.13 -25.49 -14.98
N HIS A 1155 -1.64 -26.17 -16.01
CA HIS A 1155 -1.29 -27.59 -15.92
C HIS A 1155 -0.18 -27.83 -14.89
N LEU A 1156 0.87 -26.98 -14.90
CA LEU A 1156 1.97 -27.09 -13.94
C LEU A 1156 1.48 -26.84 -12.51
N ARG A 1157 0.62 -25.83 -12.32
CA ARG A 1157 -0.02 -25.57 -11.03
C ARG A 1157 -0.82 -26.77 -10.54
N SER A 1158 -1.59 -27.41 -11.42
CA SER A 1158 -2.40 -28.58 -11.09
C SER A 1158 -1.53 -29.77 -10.66
N LEU A 1159 -0.44 -30.03 -11.39
CA LEU A 1159 0.53 -31.07 -11.03
C LEU A 1159 1.19 -30.79 -9.67
N LEU A 1160 1.63 -29.55 -9.42
CA LEU A 1160 2.30 -29.18 -8.16
C LEU A 1160 1.35 -29.27 -6.95
N ILE A 1161 0.08 -28.90 -7.12
CA ILE A 1161 -0.95 -29.06 -6.08
C ILE A 1161 -1.17 -30.54 -5.78
N LEU A 1162 -1.29 -31.38 -6.82
CA LEU A 1162 -1.40 -32.84 -6.67
C LEU A 1162 -0.17 -33.43 -5.95
N ALA A 1163 1.02 -32.97 -6.31
CA ALA A 1163 2.31 -33.45 -5.81
C ALA A 1163 2.57 -33.19 -4.32
N THR A 1164 1.99 -32.13 -3.78
CA THR A 1164 2.35 -31.61 -2.44
C THR A 1164 1.15 -31.46 -1.50
N GLY A 1165 -0.07 -31.61 -2.02
CA GLY A 1165 -1.30 -31.34 -1.30
C GLY A 1165 -1.36 -29.90 -0.77
N ASN A 1166 -1.77 -29.73 0.49
CA ASN A 1166 -1.91 -28.42 1.14
C ASN A 1166 -0.57 -27.79 1.57
N LYS A 1167 0.59 -28.37 1.22
CA LYS A 1167 1.91 -27.86 1.65
C LYS A 1167 2.38 -26.65 0.85
N LEU A 1168 1.92 -26.47 -0.40
CA LEU A 1168 2.21 -25.28 -1.20
C LEU A 1168 1.26 -24.13 -0.85
N LYS A 1169 1.49 -23.52 0.32
CA LYS A 1169 0.65 -22.45 0.86
C LYS A 1169 0.53 -21.24 -0.07
N ALA A 1170 1.50 -20.99 -0.95
CA ALA A 1170 1.42 -19.92 -1.95
C ALA A 1170 0.43 -20.23 -3.10
N LEU A 1171 0.20 -21.50 -3.39
CA LEU A 1171 -0.69 -21.98 -4.46
C LEU A 1171 -2.07 -22.39 -3.96
N ALA A 1172 -2.21 -22.64 -2.66
CA ALA A 1172 -3.52 -22.58 -2.02
C ALA A 1172 -4.14 -21.24 -2.42
N ALA A 1173 -5.42 -21.24 -2.80
CA ALA A 1173 -6.11 -20.00 -3.14
C ALA A 1173 -5.79 -19.01 -2.03
N GLN A 1174 -5.07 -17.93 -2.36
CA GLN A 1174 -4.87 -16.87 -1.38
C GLN A 1174 -6.28 -16.58 -0.90
N LYS A 1175 -6.44 -16.77 0.41
CA LYS A 1175 -7.43 -16.02 1.15
C LYS A 1175 -7.11 -14.59 0.77
N VAL A 1176 -7.80 -14.08 -0.25
CA VAL A 1176 -8.32 -12.75 -0.10
C VAL A 1176 -9.08 -12.94 1.20
N THR A 1177 -8.55 -12.42 2.28
CA THR A 1177 -9.37 -11.84 3.33
C THR A 1177 -10.25 -10.75 2.69
N ASN A 1178 -11.05 -11.15 1.71
CA ASN A 1178 -12.45 -10.81 1.52
C ASN A 1178 -13.30 -11.91 2.19
N VAL A 1179 -12.70 -12.76 3.04
CA VAL A 1179 -13.39 -13.27 4.22
C VAL A 1179 -13.78 -12.03 5.03
N ILE A 1180 -14.98 -11.51 4.75
CA ILE A 1180 -15.58 -10.40 5.49
C ILE A 1180 -14.71 -9.13 5.46
N THR A 1181 -14.58 -8.48 4.29
CA THR A 1181 -14.03 -7.10 4.21
C THR A 1181 -15.04 -5.99 4.51
N ASN A 1182 -16.25 -6.32 4.97
CA ASN A 1182 -17.19 -5.32 5.48
C ASN A 1182 -17.58 -5.48 6.96
N VAL A 1183 -16.93 -6.37 7.71
CA VAL A 1183 -16.75 -6.09 9.14
C VAL A 1183 -15.54 -5.17 9.18
N THR A 1184 -15.82 -3.86 9.13
CA THR A 1184 -14.88 -2.91 9.71
C THR A 1184 -14.41 -3.51 11.04
N ALA A 1185 -13.11 -3.54 11.30
CA ALA A 1185 -12.57 -3.92 12.60
C ALA A 1185 -13.02 -2.89 13.65
N ARG A 1186 -14.33 -2.86 13.97
CA ARG A 1186 -14.83 -2.37 15.25
C ARG A 1186 -14.57 -3.51 16.21
N SER A 1187 -13.39 -3.44 16.83
CA SER A 1187 -13.26 -3.88 18.20
C SER A 1187 -14.47 -3.31 18.96
N ARG A 1188 -15.43 -4.14 19.33
CA ARG A 1188 -16.30 -3.80 20.46
C ARG A 1188 -15.36 -3.77 21.66
N THR A 1189 -14.74 -2.61 21.90
CA THR A 1189 -14.07 -2.32 23.15
C THR A 1189 -15.16 -2.38 24.23
N SER A 1190 -15.30 -3.53 24.87
CA SER A 1190 -15.81 -3.57 26.22
C SER A 1190 -14.85 -2.73 27.07
N ALA A 1191 -15.25 -1.49 27.36
CA ALA A 1191 -14.60 -0.75 28.43
C ALA A 1191 -14.66 -1.64 29.70
N PRO A 1192 -13.56 -1.77 30.47
CA PRO A 1192 -13.58 -2.52 31.70
C PRO A 1192 -14.45 -1.76 32.70
N ILE A 1193 -15.71 -2.18 32.85
CA ILE A 1193 -16.55 -1.73 33.96
C ILE A 1193 -16.02 -2.45 35.21
N SER A 1194 -15.23 -1.73 35.99
CA SER A 1194 -14.86 -2.15 37.34
C SER A 1194 -16.08 -2.04 38.27
N GLY A 1195 -16.63 -3.17 38.68
CA GLY A 1195 -17.61 -3.25 39.77
C GLY A 1195 -18.39 -4.58 39.78
N PRO A 1196 -18.51 -5.29 40.92
CA PRO A 1196 -19.24 -6.55 40.97
C PRO A 1196 -20.70 -6.29 41.37
N THR A 1197 -21.64 -6.51 40.45
CA THR A 1197 -23.05 -6.70 40.81
C THR A 1197 -23.74 -7.69 39.87
N VAL A 1198 -24.25 -8.72 40.54
CA VAL A 1198 -25.19 -9.80 40.19
C VAL A 1198 -26.41 -9.32 39.38
N GLU A 1199 -26.88 -10.22 38.48
CA GLU A 1199 -28.20 -10.31 37.82
C GLU A 1199 -28.73 -9.09 37.03
N GLU A 1200 -28.90 -9.24 35.70
CA GLU A 1200 -30.22 -9.18 35.05
C GLU A 1200 -30.15 -9.45 33.53
N ASP A 1201 -31.23 -10.08 33.05
CA ASP A 1201 -31.58 -10.48 31.70
C ASP A 1201 -31.34 -9.40 30.64
N GLY A 1202 -30.67 -9.77 29.54
CA GLY A 1202 -30.46 -8.90 28.38
C GLY A 1202 -31.77 -8.68 27.61
N ALA A 1203 -32.53 -7.66 28.00
CA ALA A 1203 -33.72 -7.20 27.31
C ALA A 1203 -33.40 -6.75 25.87
N ILE A 1204 -33.82 -7.56 24.88
CA ILE A 1204 -34.03 -7.12 23.50
C ILE A 1204 -35.14 -6.06 23.54
N GLY A 1205 -34.76 -4.81 23.36
CA GLY A 1205 -35.62 -3.63 23.47
C GLY A 1205 -36.61 -3.53 22.31
N LEU A 1206 -37.78 -4.15 22.48
CA LEU A 1206 -38.98 -3.97 21.64
C LEU A 1206 -39.66 -2.60 21.82
N ALA A 1207 -38.98 -1.62 22.42
CA ALA A 1207 -39.54 -0.29 22.70
C ALA A 1207 -39.62 0.63 21.47
N ALA A 1208 -39.16 0.19 20.29
CA ALA A 1208 -39.06 1.01 19.08
C ALA A 1208 -39.99 0.57 17.92
N ILE A 1209 -40.99 -0.28 18.18
CA ILE A 1209 -42.03 -0.64 17.18
C ILE A 1209 -43.16 0.42 17.12
N THR A 1210 -43.10 1.48 17.93
CA THR A 1210 -44.04 2.62 17.90
C THR A 1210 -43.47 3.84 17.20
#